data_AF-A0A0J7NNT2-F1
#
_entry.id   AF-A0A0J7NNT2-F1
#
_cell.length_a   1.000
_cell.length_b   1.000
_cell.length_c   1.000
_cell.angle_alpha   90.00
_cell.angle_beta   90.00
_cell.angle_gamma   90.00
#
_symmetry.space_group_name_H-M   'P 1'
#
loop_
_entity.id
_entity.type
_entity.pdbx_description
1 polymer ?
#
loop_
_entity_poly.entity_id
_entity_poly.type
_entity_poly.pdbx_seq_one_letter_code
_entity_poly.pdbx_strand_id
1 'polypeptide(L)'
;MMLLPIFFLPLLASTSALLIDTLLQIPKIILDPLDLIPALPNLGNLTAGPEDAQLTTMELISKYDYKGEQHTVTTSDGYILELHRITGRANSSDSQVQKPVAFVMHGLLCSSAVWVFAGPKKSLGFLLSDAGYDVWLGNARGSLYSRKHSHSPIAAKDYWDFSWHEIGTYDLPAMIDYVLQTTGREKLFYLGHSQGTTAFFVMSTQLPEYQDKIEAMFAMAPIAYCGRMKSPFLQVLAQFTYTVDMFSSLIGLHEFNPSGYFVKKMQQIMCAKKALTQPICSNVMFLIAGFNPDQLDKLELVDKYGYNGELHEVTTYDGYILELHRITGRKNSSNSQVQKPIAFVMHGLLCSSAGWVIAGPEKGLAYILADAGYDVWLGNARGSMYSRKHVHWSVNGKKFWDFSWHEIGTLDLPAKIDYILKNTGQKKLFYLGHSQGTTAFFVMSSELPYHQEKIEAMFAMAPVAYCGRIKSPVLQVLARVADAIDTLMKLIGQYEFAPSGEGMEIFQKWVCAEDAITQPFCSNILFLIAGFDSEQFNKTLLPIVLGHIPAGASTKQVIHFAQLVKSGSFLTSGKFRQYDYGWISNKIRYGSFTPPVYDLKNIEVPVYLHYSSNDWLSNVKDVDRLYTELGNPFGKFRVPHNSFNHLDFMWANDVKTLLYDKILSLMTNFRK
;
A
#
# COMPACT_ATOMS: atom_id res chain seq x y z
N MET A 1 21.41 -10.79 12.88
CA MET A 1 22.13 -10.13 13.99
C MET A 1 22.46 -8.65 13.73
N MET A 2 21.94 -8.03 12.66
CA MET A 2 22.26 -6.64 12.27
C MET A 2 21.05 -5.70 12.25
N LEU A 3 19.85 -6.16 12.62
CA LEU A 3 18.71 -5.26 12.90
C LEU A 3 18.64 -4.79 14.35
N LEU A 4 19.39 -5.41 15.28
CA LEU A 4 19.52 -4.94 16.66
C LEU A 4 19.85 -3.42 16.71
N PRO A 5 20.85 -2.89 15.98
CA PRO A 5 21.20 -1.48 16.07
C PRO A 5 20.09 -0.54 15.60
N ILE A 6 19.33 -0.89 14.55
CA ILE A 6 18.27 -0.01 14.00
C ILE A 6 17.05 0.03 14.91
N PHE A 7 16.71 -1.10 15.55
CA PHE A 7 15.63 -1.18 16.55
C PHE A 7 16.04 -0.60 17.91
N PHE A 8 17.33 -0.65 18.26
CA PHE A 8 17.89 -0.04 19.46
C PHE A 8 18.38 1.41 19.26
N LEU A 9 18.46 1.95 18.05
CA LEU A 9 18.93 3.33 17.81
C LEU A 9 18.07 4.41 18.50
N PRO A 10 16.73 4.25 18.58
CA PRO A 10 15.88 5.09 19.44
C PRO A 10 16.10 4.85 20.94
N LEU A 11 16.46 3.62 21.35
CA LEU A 11 16.79 3.27 22.75
C LEU A 11 18.19 3.75 23.17
N LEU A 12 19.17 3.74 22.27
CA LEU A 12 20.52 4.25 22.50
C LEU A 12 20.50 5.79 22.57
N ALA A 13 19.60 6.42 21.80
CA ALA A 13 19.46 7.87 21.74
C ALA A 13 18.71 8.51 22.92
N SER A 14 18.07 7.74 23.79
CA SER A 14 17.44 8.26 25.02
C SER A 14 18.35 8.15 26.25
N THR A 15 19.57 7.61 26.10
CA THR A 15 20.56 7.62 27.19
C THR A 15 21.22 8.99 27.30
N SER A 16 21.22 9.56 28.51
CA SER A 16 22.02 10.75 28.81
C SER A 16 23.49 10.48 28.49
N ALA A 17 24.18 11.49 27.94
CA ALA A 17 25.54 11.42 27.42
C ALA A 17 26.62 10.85 28.39
N LEU A 18 26.31 10.67 29.67
CA LEU A 18 27.22 10.17 30.70
C LEU A 18 27.57 8.67 30.60
N LEU A 19 26.66 7.84 30.06
CA LEU A 19 26.86 6.37 30.06
C LEU A 19 27.86 5.92 28.98
N ILE A 20 27.96 6.67 27.87
CA ILE A 20 28.87 6.37 26.76
C ILE A 20 30.33 6.58 27.17
N ASP A 21 30.60 7.62 27.98
CA ASP A 21 31.96 7.92 28.48
C ASP A 21 32.49 6.90 29.50
N THR A 22 31.60 6.17 30.19
CA THR A 22 32.00 5.24 31.27
C THR A 22 32.19 3.81 30.75
N LEU A 23 31.48 3.41 29.70
CA LEU A 23 31.52 2.05 29.12
C LEU A 23 32.67 1.84 28.11
N LEU A 24 33.33 2.91 27.65
CA LEU A 24 34.41 2.85 26.66
C LEU A 24 35.68 3.51 27.20
N GLN A 25 36.38 2.85 28.13
CA GLN A 25 37.81 3.12 28.34
C GLN A 25 38.64 2.57 27.17
N ILE A 26 38.39 3.09 25.96
CA ILE A 26 39.21 2.84 24.77
C ILE A 26 40.12 4.07 24.60
N PRO A 27 41.43 3.90 24.39
CA PRO A 27 42.36 5.02 24.24
C PRO A 27 41.90 5.95 23.11
N LYS A 28 42.03 7.26 23.33
CA LYS A 28 41.65 8.38 22.44
C LYS A 28 42.23 8.26 21.03
N ILE A 29 41.71 7.37 20.19
CA ILE A 29 41.93 7.34 18.74
C ILE A 29 40.70 6.73 18.05
N ILE A 30 39.54 7.36 18.17
CA ILE A 30 38.43 7.14 17.22
C ILE A 30 37.77 8.50 16.98
N LEU A 31 37.78 8.93 15.71
CA LEU A 31 37.12 10.13 15.21
C LEU A 31 35.64 10.17 15.61
N ASP A 32 35.13 11.37 15.88
CA ASP A 32 33.70 11.62 16.03
C ASP A 32 32.98 11.09 14.77
N PRO A 33 31.95 10.22 14.89
CA PRO A 33 31.17 9.75 13.73
C PRO A 33 30.56 10.89 12.90
N LEU A 34 30.44 12.11 13.44
CA LEU A 34 30.06 13.32 12.71
C LEU A 34 31.15 13.85 11.77
N ASP A 35 32.43 13.56 12.03
CA ASP A 35 33.57 14.00 11.21
C ASP A 35 33.77 13.13 9.95
N LEU A 36 33.15 11.95 9.90
CA LEU A 36 33.14 11.03 8.76
C LEU A 36 32.02 11.32 7.75
N ILE A 37 31.13 12.26 8.06
CA ILE A 37 30.08 12.72 7.15
C ILE A 37 30.65 13.93 6.41
N PRO A 38 30.84 13.89 5.07
CA PRO A 38 31.25 15.08 4.35
C PRO A 38 30.24 16.19 4.65
N ALA A 39 30.74 17.32 5.14
CA ALA A 39 29.92 18.49 5.46
C ALA A 39 29.07 18.83 4.23
N LEU A 40 27.77 18.48 4.29
CA LEU A 40 26.80 18.85 3.27
C LEU A 40 26.58 20.37 3.40
N PRO A 41 27.06 21.19 2.45
CA PRO A 41 26.79 22.61 2.50
C PRO A 41 25.30 22.78 2.19
N ASN A 42 24.59 23.51 3.05
CA ASN A 42 23.14 23.81 3.00
C ASN A 42 22.18 22.89 3.79
N LEU A 43 22.52 22.55 5.04
CA LEU A 43 21.49 22.13 6.01
C LEU A 43 20.58 23.27 6.52
N GLY A 44 20.88 24.53 6.15
CA GLY A 44 20.15 25.72 6.61
C GLY A 44 18.77 25.96 5.99
N ASN A 45 18.38 25.20 4.95
CA ASN A 45 17.10 25.37 4.25
C ASN A 45 16.33 24.04 4.10
N LEU A 46 16.35 23.20 5.15
CA LEU A 46 15.33 22.16 5.30
C LEU A 46 14.00 22.87 5.56
N THR A 47 13.13 22.92 4.54
CA THR A 47 11.79 23.48 4.62
C THR A 47 11.11 22.98 5.90
N ALA A 48 10.74 23.91 6.79
CA ALA A 48 9.93 23.61 7.96
C ALA A 48 8.75 22.72 7.56
N GLY A 49 8.43 21.72 8.39
CA GLY A 49 7.22 20.91 8.23
C GLY A 49 5.97 21.80 8.17
N PRO A 50 4.79 21.25 7.81
CA PRO A 50 3.55 22.03 7.80
C PRO A 50 3.40 22.79 9.13
N GLU A 51 3.02 24.07 9.03
CA GLU A 51 2.95 25.01 10.17
C GLU A 51 2.26 24.40 11.40
N ASP A 52 1.16 23.68 11.18
CA ASP A 52 0.37 22.99 12.22
C ASP A 52 1.15 21.95 13.02
N ALA A 53 2.19 21.34 12.45
CA ALA A 53 3.00 20.34 13.14
C ALA A 53 3.89 20.92 14.24
N GLN A 54 4.00 22.25 14.32
CA GLN A 54 4.73 22.96 15.37
C GLN A 54 3.82 23.50 16.47
N LEU A 55 2.50 23.44 16.30
CA LEU A 55 1.52 24.00 17.21
C LEU A 55 1.13 23.01 18.31
N THR A 56 0.94 23.52 19.53
CA THR A 56 0.32 22.82 20.65
C THR A 56 -1.17 22.57 20.40
N THR A 57 -1.80 21.71 21.21
CA THR A 57 -3.25 21.48 21.15
C THR A 57 -4.03 22.79 21.29
N MET A 58 -3.64 23.66 22.23
CA MET A 58 -4.32 24.93 22.48
C MET A 58 -4.12 25.94 21.36
N GLU A 59 -2.93 25.98 20.75
CA GLU A 59 -2.68 26.81 19.58
C GLU A 59 -3.47 26.32 18.37
N LEU A 60 -3.62 25.00 18.18
CA LEU A 60 -4.48 24.44 17.13
C LEU A 60 -5.95 24.80 17.35
N ILE A 61 -6.46 24.67 18.58
CA ILE A 61 -7.83 25.06 18.93
C ILE A 61 -8.06 26.55 18.63
N SER A 62 -7.12 27.40 19.03
CA SER A 62 -7.20 28.85 18.82
C SER A 62 -7.09 29.22 17.34
N LYS A 63 -6.18 28.59 16.60
CA LYS A 63 -5.98 28.79 15.16
C LYS A 63 -7.25 28.54 14.35
N TYR A 64 -8.07 27.59 14.78
CA TYR A 64 -9.31 27.21 14.11
C TYR A 64 -10.56 27.93 14.64
N ASP A 65 -10.39 29.04 15.36
CA ASP A 65 -11.47 29.89 15.90
C ASP A 65 -12.38 29.19 16.94
N TYR A 66 -11.81 28.30 17.76
CA TYR A 66 -12.50 27.68 18.90
C TYR A 66 -11.99 28.22 20.23
N LYS A 67 -12.88 28.29 21.23
CA LYS A 67 -12.52 28.66 22.60
C LYS A 67 -12.00 27.45 23.35
N GLY A 68 -10.70 27.44 23.60
CA GLY A 68 -10.01 26.42 24.38
C GLY A 68 -9.79 26.82 25.85
N GLU A 69 -9.85 25.86 26.75
CA GLU A 69 -9.44 26.01 28.16
C GLU A 69 -8.42 24.90 28.51
N GLN A 70 -7.46 25.23 29.37
CA GLN A 70 -6.46 24.29 29.88
C GLN A 70 -6.68 24.10 31.37
N HIS A 71 -6.69 22.84 31.81
CA HIS A 71 -6.95 22.44 33.18
C HIS A 71 -5.88 21.47 33.67
N THR A 72 -5.74 21.36 34.98
CA THR A 72 -4.78 20.44 35.60
C THR A 72 -5.45 19.71 36.76
N VAL A 73 -5.22 18.40 36.85
CA VAL A 73 -5.67 17.56 37.95
C VAL A 73 -4.49 16.76 38.51
N THR A 74 -4.50 16.52 39.82
CA THR A 74 -3.50 15.66 40.47
C THR A 74 -4.16 14.34 40.87
N THR A 75 -3.56 13.22 40.45
CA THR A 75 -4.01 11.88 40.83
C THR A 75 -3.63 11.58 42.27
N SER A 76 -4.29 10.59 42.89
CA SER A 76 -4.02 10.21 44.28
C SER A 76 -2.60 9.65 44.49
N ASP A 77 -1.98 9.10 43.45
CA ASP A 77 -0.59 8.65 43.47
C ASP A 77 0.41 9.75 43.06
N GLY A 78 -0.05 10.96 42.77
CA GLY A 78 0.78 12.17 42.68
C GLY A 78 1.16 12.63 41.28
N TYR A 79 0.67 11.99 40.21
CA TYR A 79 0.82 12.48 38.83
C TYR A 79 -0.04 13.71 38.59
N ILE A 80 0.51 14.66 37.84
CA ILE A 80 -0.16 15.92 37.50
C ILE A 80 -0.51 15.87 36.01
N LEU A 81 -1.80 15.74 35.72
CA LEU A 81 -2.36 15.54 34.39
C LEU A 81 -2.93 16.83 33.83
N GLU A 82 -2.69 17.09 32.56
CA GLU A 82 -3.24 18.24 31.84
C GLU A 82 -4.46 17.84 31.00
N LEU A 83 -5.56 18.58 31.11
CA LEU A 83 -6.73 18.41 30.25
C LEU A 83 -6.91 19.65 29.37
N HIS A 84 -7.32 19.43 28.14
CA HIS A 84 -7.77 20.50 27.24
C HIS A 84 -9.27 20.43 27.07
N ARG A 85 -9.94 21.57 26.99
CA ARG A 85 -11.40 21.66 26.82
C ARG A 85 -11.75 22.56 25.66
N ILE A 86 -12.71 22.17 24.83
CA ILE A 86 -13.29 22.99 23.76
C ILE A 86 -14.73 23.31 24.14
N THR A 87 -14.99 24.58 24.45
CA THR A 87 -16.31 25.04 24.95
C THR A 87 -17.28 25.48 23.85
N GLY A 88 -16.76 25.75 22.65
CA GLY A 88 -17.52 26.23 21.50
C GLY A 88 -16.66 27.07 20.55
N ARG A 89 -17.30 27.66 19.53
CA ARG A 89 -16.66 28.63 18.64
C ARG A 89 -16.36 29.94 19.37
N ALA A 90 -15.28 30.62 19.00
CA ALA A 90 -14.83 31.86 19.63
C ALA A 90 -15.92 32.96 19.64
N ASN A 91 -16.77 33.00 18.62
CA ASN A 91 -17.87 33.98 18.49
C ASN A 91 -19.22 33.48 19.05
N SER A 92 -19.27 32.33 19.72
CA SER A 92 -20.52 31.80 20.28
C SER A 92 -20.83 32.42 21.65
N SER A 93 -22.04 32.96 21.82
CA SER A 93 -22.55 33.51 23.09
C SER A 93 -23.13 32.43 24.02
N ASP A 94 -22.71 31.18 23.83
CA ASP A 94 -23.36 29.98 24.35
C ASP A 94 -22.95 29.62 25.78
N SER A 95 -22.37 30.58 26.50
CA SER A 95 -21.76 30.39 27.83
C SER A 95 -22.75 30.12 28.96
N GLN A 96 -24.06 30.15 28.69
CA GLN A 96 -25.11 29.88 29.67
C GLN A 96 -25.88 28.56 29.46
N VAL A 97 -25.61 27.82 28.38
CA VAL A 97 -26.28 26.54 28.11
C VAL A 97 -25.47 25.41 28.75
N GLN A 98 -26.10 24.63 29.63
CA GLN A 98 -25.47 23.40 30.14
C GLN A 98 -25.43 22.38 28.99
N LYS A 99 -24.25 22.12 28.43
CA LYS A 99 -24.04 21.19 27.30
C LYS A 99 -23.83 19.75 27.79
N PRO A 100 -24.18 18.71 27.00
CA PRO A 100 -23.72 17.35 27.29
C PRO A 100 -22.19 17.28 27.19
N VAL A 101 -21.56 16.52 28.08
CA VAL A 101 -20.10 16.44 28.17
C VAL A 101 -19.61 15.24 27.36
N ALA A 102 -18.67 15.49 26.45
CA ALA A 102 -17.96 14.44 25.71
C ALA A 102 -16.49 14.41 26.13
N PHE A 103 -16.08 13.36 26.83
CA PHE A 103 -14.70 13.13 27.24
C PHE A 103 -14.02 12.18 26.25
N VAL A 104 -12.99 12.64 25.55
CA VAL A 104 -12.22 11.84 24.58
C VAL A 104 -10.84 11.49 25.14
N MET A 105 -10.50 10.20 25.08
CA MET A 105 -9.24 9.67 25.61
C MET A 105 -8.40 9.02 24.51
N HIS A 106 -7.16 9.51 24.35
CA HIS A 106 -6.24 9.10 23.28
C HIS A 106 -5.66 7.68 23.47
N GLY A 107 -5.03 7.16 22.42
CA GLY A 107 -4.34 5.86 22.45
C GLY A 107 -2.87 5.94 22.90
N LEU A 108 -2.17 4.81 22.85
CA LEU A 108 -0.74 4.72 23.16
C LEU A 108 0.09 5.67 22.27
N LEU A 109 1.14 6.29 22.81
CA LEU A 109 2.02 7.27 22.15
C LEU A 109 1.34 8.55 21.63
N CYS A 110 0.09 8.79 21.99
CA CYS A 110 -0.67 9.97 21.56
C CYS A 110 -0.74 11.06 22.65
N SER A 111 -1.38 12.17 22.31
CA SER A 111 -1.83 13.22 23.24
C SER A 111 -3.18 13.77 22.75
N SER A 112 -3.77 14.72 23.47
CA SER A 112 -4.99 15.43 23.07
C SER A 112 -4.96 16.03 21.66
N ALA A 113 -3.77 16.29 21.11
CA ALA A 113 -3.60 16.83 19.76
C ALA A 113 -4.27 15.96 18.69
N VAL A 114 -4.34 14.64 18.88
CA VAL A 114 -4.95 13.69 17.91
C VAL A 114 -6.41 14.02 17.59
N TRP A 115 -7.08 14.73 18.50
CA TRP A 115 -8.49 15.09 18.37
C TRP A 115 -8.72 16.40 17.63
N VAL A 116 -7.67 17.16 17.28
CA VAL A 116 -7.78 18.52 16.71
C VAL A 116 -6.88 18.78 15.49
N PHE A 117 -5.81 18.02 15.26
CA PHE A 117 -4.81 18.37 14.23
C PHE A 117 -5.29 18.29 12.78
N ALA A 118 -6.42 17.62 12.47
CA ALA A 118 -6.94 17.47 11.11
C ALA A 118 -7.93 18.59 10.71
N GLY A 119 -8.14 19.55 11.61
CA GLY A 119 -8.98 20.73 11.39
C GLY A 119 -10.49 20.49 11.54
N PRO A 120 -11.32 21.56 11.52
CA PRO A 120 -12.71 21.55 12.01
C PRO A 120 -13.65 20.54 11.35
N LYS A 121 -13.44 20.24 10.06
CA LYS A 121 -14.32 19.33 9.29
C LYS A 121 -14.02 17.85 9.49
N LYS A 122 -12.92 17.50 10.17
CA LYS A 122 -12.41 16.12 10.23
C LYS A 122 -12.05 15.66 11.64
N SER A 123 -11.64 16.60 12.49
CA SER A 123 -11.21 16.31 13.84
C SER A 123 -12.40 16.16 14.79
N LEU A 124 -12.48 15.01 15.47
CA LEU A 124 -13.58 14.65 16.35
C LEU A 124 -13.86 15.71 17.43
N GLY A 125 -12.81 16.34 17.97
CA GLY A 125 -12.97 17.39 18.99
C GLY A 125 -13.79 18.58 18.48
N PHE A 126 -13.55 19.01 17.24
CA PHE A 126 -14.32 20.11 16.63
C PHE A 126 -15.70 19.67 16.17
N LEU A 127 -15.84 18.45 15.63
CA LEU A 127 -17.14 17.91 15.21
C LEU A 127 -18.11 17.77 16.39
N LEU A 128 -17.63 17.32 17.55
CA LEU A 128 -18.42 17.25 18.78
C LEU A 128 -18.77 18.65 19.30
N SER A 129 -17.83 19.58 19.27
CA SER A 129 -18.09 20.97 19.70
C SER A 129 -19.12 21.66 18.80
N ASP A 130 -19.03 21.51 17.48
CA ASP A 130 -19.99 22.02 16.52
C ASP A 130 -21.37 21.33 16.65
N ALA A 131 -21.41 20.09 17.13
CA ALA A 131 -22.65 19.38 17.46
C ALA A 131 -23.26 19.78 18.83
N GLY A 132 -22.65 20.73 19.54
CA GLY A 132 -23.17 21.29 20.79
C GLY A 132 -22.69 20.59 22.07
N TYR A 133 -21.65 19.75 21.99
CA TYR A 133 -21.04 19.15 23.17
C TYR A 133 -20.02 20.09 23.83
N ASP A 134 -19.88 19.95 25.15
CA ASP A 134 -18.71 20.42 25.89
C ASP A 134 -17.63 19.34 25.87
N VAL A 135 -16.55 19.61 25.15
CA VAL A 135 -15.59 18.57 24.76
C VAL A 135 -14.34 18.64 25.63
N TRP A 136 -14.03 17.55 26.32
CA TRP A 136 -12.85 17.42 27.17
C TRP A 136 -11.88 16.40 26.57
N LEU A 137 -10.62 16.80 26.42
CA LEU A 137 -9.53 16.02 25.85
C LEU A 137 -8.57 15.62 26.97
N GLY A 138 -8.61 14.35 27.38
CA GLY A 138 -7.74 13.83 28.42
C GLY A 138 -6.31 13.56 27.94
N ASN A 139 -5.32 13.73 28.82
CA ASN A 139 -3.93 13.31 28.59
C ASN A 139 -3.46 12.39 29.71
N ALA A 140 -3.14 11.14 29.38
CA ALA A 140 -2.62 10.16 30.34
C ALA A 140 -1.25 10.57 30.89
N ARG A 141 -0.91 10.12 32.09
CA ARG A 141 0.44 10.22 32.67
C ARG A 141 1.52 9.79 31.68
N GLY A 142 2.64 10.51 31.65
CA GLY A 142 3.77 10.26 30.76
C GLY A 142 3.57 10.68 29.29
N SER A 143 2.35 11.07 28.87
CA SER A 143 2.10 11.67 27.56
C SER A 143 2.73 13.08 27.44
N LEU A 144 2.69 13.67 26.25
CA LEU A 144 3.34 14.97 25.96
C LEU A 144 2.99 16.09 26.97
N TYR A 145 1.73 16.16 27.41
CA TYR A 145 1.23 17.23 28.27
C TYR A 145 1.18 16.87 29.77
N SER A 146 1.26 15.59 30.12
CA SER A 146 1.14 15.11 31.52
C SER A 146 2.45 14.50 32.02
N ARG A 147 3.49 15.33 32.11
CA ARG A 147 4.89 14.96 32.42
C ARG A 147 5.38 15.34 33.83
N LYS A 148 4.45 15.68 34.72
CA LYS A 148 4.74 16.20 36.06
C LYS A 148 4.26 15.25 37.13
N HIS A 149 4.95 15.21 38.26
CA HIS A 149 4.61 14.41 39.42
C HIS A 149 5.06 15.12 40.70
N SER A 150 4.34 14.90 41.80
CA SER A 150 4.50 15.67 43.05
C SER A 150 5.80 15.38 43.80
N HIS A 151 6.33 14.16 43.67
CA HIS A 151 7.51 13.70 44.44
C HIS A 151 8.62 13.11 43.56
N SER A 152 8.28 12.25 42.60
CA SER A 152 9.23 11.65 41.65
C SER A 152 9.55 12.55 40.44
N PRO A 153 10.83 12.89 40.18
CA PRO A 153 11.20 13.60 38.96
C PRO A 153 11.08 12.68 37.74
N ILE A 154 10.84 13.24 36.55
CA ILE A 154 10.63 12.46 35.31
C ILE A 154 11.81 11.57 34.91
N ALA A 155 13.01 11.87 35.37
CA ALA A 155 14.19 11.04 35.12
C ALA A 155 14.29 9.82 36.05
N ALA A 156 13.53 9.78 37.14
CA ALA A 156 13.56 8.68 38.09
C ALA A 156 12.79 7.47 37.55
N LYS A 157 13.28 6.26 37.86
CA LYS A 157 12.60 5.00 37.54
C LYS A 157 11.17 4.98 38.07
N ASP A 158 10.97 5.43 39.31
CA ASP A 158 9.67 5.42 39.99
C ASP A 158 8.62 6.29 39.29
N TYR A 159 9.02 7.28 38.48
CA TYR A 159 8.09 8.05 37.66
C TYR A 159 7.52 7.22 36.49
N TRP A 160 8.23 6.19 36.04
CA TRP A 160 7.83 5.35 34.91
C TRP A 160 7.30 3.99 35.36
N ASP A 161 7.17 3.76 36.66
CA ASP A 161 6.62 2.52 37.24
C ASP A 161 5.09 2.54 37.19
N PHE A 162 4.55 2.53 35.97
CA PHE A 162 3.12 2.46 35.71
C PHE A 162 2.85 1.76 34.37
N SER A 163 1.64 1.25 34.24
CA SER A 163 1.11 0.62 33.04
C SER A 163 -0.23 1.27 32.64
N TRP A 164 -0.93 0.68 31.66
CA TRP A 164 -2.31 1.07 31.38
C TRP A 164 -3.27 0.78 32.56
N HIS A 165 -2.86 -0.02 33.54
CA HIS A 165 -3.64 -0.27 34.74
C HIS A 165 -3.83 1.03 35.54
N GLU A 166 -2.75 1.71 35.88
CA GLU A 166 -2.75 2.95 36.66
C GLU A 166 -3.46 4.10 35.92
N ILE A 167 -3.38 4.12 34.58
CA ILE A 167 -4.15 5.07 33.78
C ILE A 167 -5.66 4.83 33.98
N GLY A 168 -6.09 3.57 34.07
CA GLY A 168 -7.48 3.23 34.35
C GLY A 168 -7.89 3.48 35.81
N THR A 169 -7.04 3.18 36.78
CA THR A 169 -7.39 3.24 38.22
C THR A 169 -7.11 4.57 38.92
N TYR A 170 -6.27 5.43 38.34
CA TYR A 170 -5.92 6.73 38.93
C TYR A 170 -6.20 7.89 37.99
N ASP A 171 -5.77 7.84 36.72
CA ASP A 171 -5.90 8.98 35.81
C ASP A 171 -7.36 9.24 35.42
N LEU A 172 -8.06 8.21 34.94
CA LEU A 172 -9.45 8.34 34.51
C LEU A 172 -10.36 8.82 35.67
N PRO A 173 -10.32 8.23 36.87
CA PRO A 173 -11.03 8.73 38.03
C PRO A 173 -10.82 10.22 38.31
N ALA A 174 -9.56 10.65 38.40
CA ALA A 174 -9.21 12.04 38.69
C ALA A 174 -9.74 13.00 37.62
N MET A 175 -9.58 12.63 36.34
CA MET A 175 -10.07 13.44 35.22
C MET A 175 -11.60 13.51 35.19
N ILE A 176 -12.30 12.38 35.35
CA ILE A 176 -13.77 12.32 35.31
C ILE A 176 -14.37 13.15 36.45
N ASP A 177 -13.86 12.99 37.68
CA ASP A 177 -14.36 13.74 38.83
C ASP A 177 -14.17 15.25 38.66
N TYR A 178 -12.99 15.66 38.18
CA TYR A 178 -12.71 17.05 37.88
C TYR A 178 -13.65 17.62 36.81
N VAL A 179 -13.91 16.85 35.74
CA VAL A 179 -14.79 17.27 34.65
C VAL A 179 -16.24 17.41 35.13
N LEU A 180 -16.76 16.43 35.87
CA LEU A 180 -18.14 16.48 36.39
C LEU A 180 -18.31 17.62 37.39
N GLN A 181 -17.33 17.83 38.27
CA GLN A 181 -17.32 18.94 39.21
C GLN A 181 -17.29 20.30 38.50
N THR A 182 -16.43 20.44 37.48
CA THR A 182 -16.28 21.70 36.72
C THR A 182 -17.52 22.04 35.90
N THR A 183 -18.20 21.02 35.37
CA THR A 183 -19.37 21.19 34.48
C THR A 183 -20.70 21.16 35.22
N GLY A 184 -20.72 20.72 36.48
CA GLY A 184 -21.94 20.50 37.26
C GLY A 184 -22.83 19.40 36.68
N ARG A 185 -22.28 18.48 35.88
CA ARG A 185 -22.99 17.32 35.33
C ARG A 185 -22.83 16.11 36.24
N GLU A 186 -23.86 15.26 36.26
CA GLU A 186 -23.79 13.98 36.97
C GLU A 186 -23.10 12.89 36.15
N LYS A 187 -23.21 12.96 34.81
CA LYS A 187 -22.67 11.97 33.87
C LYS A 187 -22.03 12.62 32.65
N LEU A 188 -21.12 11.89 32.02
CA LEU A 188 -20.50 12.27 30.74
C LEU A 188 -20.50 11.11 29.73
N PHE A 189 -20.41 11.43 28.45
CA PHE A 189 -20.12 10.45 27.40
C PHE A 189 -18.61 10.23 27.32
N TYR A 190 -18.17 8.97 27.38
CA TYR A 190 -16.76 8.63 27.24
C TYR A 190 -16.50 8.08 25.83
N LEU A 191 -15.45 8.58 25.19
CA LEU A 191 -15.01 8.15 23.87
C LEU A 191 -13.53 7.77 23.93
N GLY A 192 -13.24 6.47 23.96
CA GLY A 192 -11.87 5.97 24.04
C GLY A 192 -11.36 5.48 22.70
N HIS A 193 -10.10 5.76 22.36
CA HIS A 193 -9.41 5.11 21.24
C HIS A 193 -8.26 4.22 21.70
N SER A 194 -8.19 2.99 21.19
CA SER A 194 -7.07 2.06 21.46
C SER A 194 -6.81 1.92 22.98
N GLN A 195 -5.64 2.29 23.50
CA GLN A 195 -5.35 2.27 24.95
C GLN A 195 -6.37 3.06 25.80
N GLY A 196 -6.98 4.12 25.25
CA GLY A 196 -8.07 4.84 25.93
C GLY A 196 -9.31 3.97 26.17
N THR A 197 -9.52 2.92 25.36
CA THR A 197 -10.55 1.88 25.62
C THR A 197 -10.08 0.90 26.70
N THR A 198 -8.82 0.49 26.67
CA THR A 198 -8.22 -0.40 27.67
C THR A 198 -8.30 0.21 29.06
N ALA A 199 -7.90 1.49 29.19
CA ALA A 199 -7.99 2.23 30.45
C ALA A 199 -9.42 2.30 30.98
N PHE A 200 -10.41 2.54 30.10
CA PHE A 200 -11.81 2.52 30.49
C PHE A 200 -12.25 1.15 31.01
N PHE A 201 -11.89 0.06 30.31
CA PHE A 201 -12.21 -1.29 30.75
C PHE A 201 -11.57 -1.63 32.11
N VAL A 202 -10.32 -1.20 32.32
CA VAL A 202 -9.68 -1.32 33.64
C VAL A 202 -10.47 -0.54 34.70
N MET A 203 -10.76 0.74 34.48
CA MET A 203 -11.53 1.57 35.42
C MET A 203 -12.87 0.91 35.76
N SER A 204 -13.66 0.51 34.75
CA SER A 204 -14.99 -0.07 34.95
C SER A 204 -14.98 -1.40 35.70
N THR A 205 -13.88 -2.14 35.65
CA THR A 205 -13.76 -3.44 36.32
C THR A 205 -13.16 -3.34 37.72
N GLN A 206 -12.21 -2.42 37.93
CA GLN A 206 -11.55 -2.22 39.22
C GLN A 206 -12.28 -1.22 40.12
N LEU A 207 -13.00 -0.26 39.54
CA LEU A 207 -13.74 0.81 40.21
C LEU A 207 -15.17 0.89 39.64
N PRO A 208 -15.99 -0.15 39.87
CA PRO A 208 -17.30 -0.28 39.25
C PRO A 208 -18.25 0.89 39.53
N GLU A 209 -18.07 1.62 40.64
CA GLU A 209 -18.83 2.82 40.99
C GLU A 209 -18.67 3.97 39.99
N TYR A 210 -17.57 3.99 39.21
CA TYR A 210 -17.41 5.00 38.15
C TYR A 210 -18.33 4.75 36.96
N GLN A 211 -18.93 3.55 36.82
CA GLN A 211 -19.91 3.30 35.77
C GLN A 211 -21.15 4.20 35.93
N ASP A 212 -21.53 4.56 37.16
CA ASP A 212 -22.67 5.45 37.42
C ASP A 212 -22.43 6.89 36.94
N LYS A 213 -21.16 7.25 36.69
CA LYS A 213 -20.72 8.57 36.17
C LYS A 213 -20.65 8.62 34.64
N ILE A 214 -20.92 7.51 33.95
CA ILE A 214 -20.80 7.38 32.50
C ILE A 214 -22.19 7.20 31.89
N GLU A 215 -22.55 8.08 30.96
CA GLU A 215 -23.81 7.98 30.22
C GLU A 215 -23.75 6.88 29.15
N ALA A 216 -22.68 6.89 28.35
CA ALA A 216 -22.35 5.82 27.43
C ALA A 216 -20.86 5.83 27.08
N MET A 217 -20.32 4.65 26.75
CA MET A 217 -18.95 4.46 26.28
C MET A 217 -18.92 4.10 24.78
N PHE A 218 -18.26 4.94 23.98
CA PHE A 218 -17.94 4.69 22.58
C PHE A 218 -16.50 4.21 22.44
N ALA A 219 -16.32 2.91 22.21
CA ALA A 219 -15.01 2.30 22.07
C ALA A 219 -14.54 2.29 20.60
N MET A 220 -13.55 3.12 20.27
CA MET A 220 -12.91 3.18 18.96
C MET A 220 -11.66 2.29 18.93
N ALA A 221 -11.61 1.33 18.01
CA ALA A 221 -10.56 0.30 17.96
C ALA A 221 -10.32 -0.35 19.33
N PRO A 222 -11.34 -1.02 19.92
CA PRO A 222 -11.26 -1.55 21.28
C PRO A 222 -10.15 -2.59 21.45
N ILE A 223 -9.30 -2.40 22.45
CA ILE A 223 -8.19 -3.31 22.78
C ILE A 223 -8.42 -3.93 24.16
N ALA A 224 -8.94 -5.15 24.16
CA ALA A 224 -9.07 -6.00 25.36
C ALA A 224 -8.32 -7.34 25.19
N TYR A 225 -8.27 -7.88 23.96
CA TYR A 225 -7.56 -9.12 23.64
C TYR A 225 -6.58 -8.90 22.48
N CYS A 226 -5.29 -9.15 22.72
CA CYS A 226 -4.23 -8.88 21.74
C CYS A 226 -3.75 -10.12 20.95
N GLY A 227 -4.23 -11.33 21.28
CA GLY A 227 -3.69 -12.59 20.76
C GLY A 227 -3.82 -12.84 19.26
N ARG A 228 -4.61 -12.04 18.52
CA ARG A 228 -4.75 -12.12 17.05
C ARG A 228 -4.37 -10.82 16.35
N MET A 229 -3.67 -9.92 17.04
CA MET A 229 -3.25 -8.65 16.49
C MET A 229 -2.31 -8.89 15.30
N LYS A 230 -2.61 -8.30 14.15
CA LYS A 230 -1.85 -8.49 12.89
C LYS A 230 -0.68 -7.53 12.70
N SER A 231 -0.46 -6.60 13.65
CA SER A 231 0.60 -5.60 13.57
C SER A 231 1.98 -6.29 13.61
N PRO A 232 2.77 -6.26 12.52
CA PRO A 232 4.05 -6.97 12.48
C PRO A 232 5.02 -6.45 13.55
N PHE A 233 5.02 -5.14 13.80
CA PHE A 233 5.84 -4.51 14.82
C PHE A 233 5.52 -5.03 16.23
N LEU A 234 4.25 -5.05 16.60
CA LEU A 234 3.82 -5.49 17.93
C LEU A 234 3.97 -7.01 18.11
N GLN A 235 3.80 -7.80 17.04
CA GLN A 235 4.06 -9.24 17.09
C GLN A 235 5.54 -9.56 17.33
N VAL A 236 6.46 -8.85 16.66
CA VAL A 236 7.90 -9.02 16.89
C VAL A 236 8.26 -8.60 18.32
N LEU A 237 7.82 -7.41 18.75
CA LEU A 237 8.08 -6.92 20.11
C LEU A 237 7.59 -7.91 21.17
N ALA A 238 6.41 -8.51 20.98
CA ALA A 238 5.84 -9.50 21.90
C ALA A 238 6.71 -10.75 22.10
N GLN A 239 7.54 -11.13 21.11
CA GLN A 239 8.46 -12.28 21.22
C GLN A 239 9.69 -11.97 22.08
N PHE A 240 10.00 -10.69 22.30
CA PHE A 240 11.23 -10.24 22.97
C PHE A 240 10.96 -9.43 24.24
N THR A 241 9.74 -9.46 24.79
CA THR A 241 9.32 -8.65 25.94
C THR A 241 10.27 -8.79 27.13
N TYR A 242 10.64 -10.01 27.52
CA TYR A 242 11.57 -10.28 28.62
C TYR A 242 12.97 -9.72 28.36
N THR A 243 13.48 -9.88 27.14
CA THR A 243 14.81 -9.39 26.76
C THR A 243 14.85 -7.87 26.71
N VAL A 244 13.79 -7.23 26.20
CA VAL A 244 13.66 -5.78 26.12
C VAL A 244 13.54 -5.17 27.51
N ASP A 245 12.74 -5.76 28.40
CA ASP A 245 12.59 -5.30 29.78
C ASP A 245 13.89 -5.42 30.58
N MET A 246 14.54 -6.59 30.50
CA MET A 246 15.84 -6.83 31.12
C MET A 246 16.90 -5.85 30.62
N PHE A 247 16.99 -5.64 29.30
CA PHE A 247 17.96 -4.73 28.73
C PHE A 247 17.68 -3.26 29.09
N SER A 248 16.42 -2.82 29.01
CA SER A 248 16.02 -1.45 29.35
C SER A 248 16.30 -1.14 30.83
N SER A 249 16.04 -2.12 31.71
CA SER A 249 16.40 -2.04 33.12
C SER A 249 17.92 -1.98 33.35
N LEU A 250 18.71 -2.72 32.56
CA LEU A 250 20.17 -2.74 32.66
C LEU A 250 20.82 -1.41 32.27
N ILE A 251 20.28 -0.71 31.26
CA ILE A 251 20.80 0.58 30.78
C ILE A 251 20.11 1.80 31.40
N GLY A 252 19.23 1.61 32.38
CA GLY A 252 18.51 2.70 33.06
C GLY A 252 17.52 3.44 32.17
N LEU A 253 17.03 2.79 31.12
CA LEU A 253 16.08 3.35 30.17
C LEU A 253 14.66 3.06 30.63
N HIS A 254 14.05 4.06 31.24
CA HIS A 254 12.69 3.97 31.79
C HIS A 254 11.67 4.76 30.95
N GLU A 255 12.14 5.62 30.05
CA GLU A 255 11.31 6.41 29.15
C GLU A 255 11.45 5.96 27.69
N PHE A 256 10.31 5.74 27.03
CA PHE A 256 10.24 5.69 25.57
C PHE A 256 9.76 7.05 25.02
N ASN A 257 10.70 7.91 24.59
CA ASN A 257 10.38 9.26 24.11
C ASN A 257 10.49 9.40 22.58
N PRO A 258 9.40 9.18 21.82
CA PRO A 258 9.41 9.38 20.37
C PRO A 258 9.48 10.86 19.96
N SER A 259 9.44 11.80 20.91
CA SER A 259 9.45 13.25 20.69
C SER A 259 10.73 13.96 21.13
N GLY A 260 11.76 13.21 21.55
CA GLY A 260 13.05 13.74 21.95
C GLY A 260 13.77 14.47 20.82
N TYR A 261 14.67 15.40 21.16
CA TYR A 261 15.40 16.24 20.19
C TYR A 261 16.11 15.42 19.10
N PHE A 262 16.79 14.34 19.49
CA PHE A 262 17.46 13.43 18.56
C PHE A 262 16.46 12.73 17.64
N VAL A 263 15.35 12.20 18.18
CA VAL A 263 14.31 11.52 17.40
C VAL A 263 13.63 12.49 16.43
N LYS A 264 13.35 13.74 16.83
CA LYS A 264 12.82 14.79 15.95
C LYS A 264 13.80 15.16 14.83
N LYS A 265 15.09 15.29 15.12
CA LYS A 265 16.13 15.52 14.09
C LYS A 265 16.26 14.34 13.14
N MET A 266 16.27 13.12 13.67
CA MET A 266 16.30 11.89 12.88
C MET A 266 15.04 11.74 12.03
N GLN A 267 13.85 12.06 12.56
CA GLN A 267 12.61 12.13 11.79
C GLN A 267 12.73 13.19 10.70
N GLN A 268 13.19 14.41 10.99
CA GLN A 268 13.35 15.46 9.96
C GLN A 268 14.32 15.05 8.85
N ILE A 269 15.43 14.39 9.18
CA ILE A 269 16.39 13.85 8.21
C ILE A 269 15.76 12.69 7.45
N MET A 270 15.12 11.75 8.15
CA MET A 270 14.56 10.55 7.56
C MET A 270 13.34 10.84 6.67
N CYS A 271 12.53 11.82 7.04
CA CYS A 271 11.30 12.25 6.39
C CYS A 271 11.52 13.39 5.38
N ALA A 272 12.74 13.89 5.20
CA ALA A 272 13.02 14.97 4.25
C ALA A 272 12.59 14.57 2.84
N LYS A 273 12.00 15.49 2.07
CA LYS A 273 11.39 15.24 0.74
C LYS A 273 12.30 14.51 -0.27
N LYS A 274 13.63 14.59 -0.10
CA LYS A 274 14.63 13.94 -0.96
C LYS A 274 15.47 12.86 -0.26
N ALA A 275 15.21 12.56 1.01
CA ALA A 275 15.94 11.52 1.72
C ALA A 275 15.58 10.13 1.17
N LEU A 276 16.58 9.25 1.10
CA LEU A 276 16.41 7.85 0.71
C LEU A 276 15.38 7.12 1.62
N THR A 277 15.30 7.54 2.87
CA THR A 277 14.45 7.01 3.94
C THR A 277 13.04 7.62 3.98
N GLN A 278 12.71 8.60 3.15
CA GLN A 278 11.40 9.27 3.14
C GLN A 278 10.21 8.29 3.03
N PRO A 279 10.27 7.20 2.23
CA PRO A 279 9.22 6.18 2.19
C PRO A 279 9.02 5.42 3.51
N ILE A 280 10.07 5.27 4.32
CA ILE A 280 9.99 4.63 5.64
C ILE A 280 9.18 5.53 6.57
N CYS A 281 9.42 6.84 6.50
CA CYS A 281 8.68 7.83 7.28
C CYS A 281 7.20 7.92 6.89
N SER A 282 6.87 7.93 5.59
CA SER A 282 5.47 8.02 5.14
C SER A 282 4.64 6.78 5.48
N ASN A 283 5.30 5.66 5.77
CA ASN A 283 4.66 4.36 5.98
C ASN A 283 4.81 3.82 7.41
N VAL A 284 5.46 4.55 8.32
CA VAL A 284 5.67 4.11 9.72
C VAL A 284 4.34 3.82 10.42
N MET A 285 3.29 4.59 10.11
CA MET A 285 1.95 4.36 10.66
C MET A 285 1.32 3.06 10.14
N PHE A 286 1.62 2.62 8.92
CA PHE A 286 1.15 1.33 8.40
C PHE A 286 1.85 0.15 9.08
N LEU A 287 3.10 0.30 9.51
CA LEU A 287 3.82 -0.71 10.29
C LEU A 287 3.20 -0.92 11.68
N ILE A 288 2.63 0.15 12.26
CA ILE A 288 2.05 0.13 13.60
C ILE A 288 0.56 -0.26 13.54
N ALA A 289 -0.22 0.39 12.66
CA ALA A 289 -1.69 0.31 12.62
C ALA A 289 -2.25 -0.59 11.51
N GLY A 290 -1.40 -1.15 10.65
CA GLY A 290 -1.82 -1.97 9.50
C GLY A 290 -2.26 -1.15 8.28
N PHE A 291 -2.54 -1.85 7.19
CA PHE A 291 -2.95 -1.27 5.90
C PHE A 291 -4.44 -1.53 5.67
N ASN A 292 -5.20 -0.51 5.23
CA ASN A 292 -6.62 -0.66 4.84
C ASN A 292 -6.76 -0.56 3.31
N PRO A 293 -6.88 -1.68 2.58
CA PRO A 293 -7.08 -1.68 1.13
C PRO A 293 -8.48 -1.21 0.71
N ASP A 294 -9.45 -1.16 1.62
CA ASP A 294 -10.86 -0.91 1.32
C ASP A 294 -11.22 0.58 1.19
N GLN A 295 -10.25 1.50 1.24
CA GLN A 295 -10.55 2.96 1.20
C GLN A 295 -10.87 3.53 -0.19
N LEU A 296 -10.77 2.74 -1.27
CA LEU A 296 -11.08 3.18 -2.65
C LEU A 296 -11.69 2.01 -3.46
N ASP A 297 -13.01 1.82 -3.39
CA ASP A 297 -13.71 0.71 -4.07
C ASP A 297 -14.06 1.02 -5.54
N LYS A 298 -14.06 -0.04 -6.36
CA LYS A 298 -14.52 -0.33 -7.74
C LYS A 298 -14.63 0.77 -8.82
N LEU A 299 -15.06 1.99 -8.53
CA LEU A 299 -15.09 3.12 -9.48
C LEU A 299 -14.92 4.49 -8.80
N GLU A 300 -14.74 4.53 -7.47
CA GLU A 300 -14.64 5.78 -6.69
C GLU A 300 -13.45 6.63 -7.12
N LEU A 301 -12.35 6.02 -7.56
CA LEU A 301 -11.23 6.73 -8.15
C LEU A 301 -11.63 7.47 -9.44
N VAL A 302 -12.40 6.82 -10.31
CA VAL A 302 -12.91 7.42 -11.57
C VAL A 302 -13.88 8.55 -11.25
N ASP A 303 -14.79 8.30 -10.31
CA ASP A 303 -15.79 9.27 -9.87
C ASP A 303 -15.17 10.53 -9.23
N LYS A 304 -14.19 10.32 -8.34
CA LYS A 304 -13.40 11.34 -7.65
C LYS A 304 -12.75 12.33 -8.62
N TYR A 305 -12.31 11.85 -9.77
CA TYR A 305 -11.66 12.69 -10.79
C TYR A 305 -12.64 13.27 -11.83
N GLY A 306 -13.95 13.09 -11.65
CA GLY A 306 -14.97 13.71 -12.50
C GLY A 306 -15.22 12.98 -13.83
N TYR A 307 -14.93 11.69 -13.90
CA TYR A 307 -15.18 10.85 -15.07
C TYR A 307 -16.41 9.95 -14.88
N ASN A 308 -17.05 9.60 -15.99
CA ASN A 308 -18.14 8.63 -16.03
C ASN A 308 -17.55 7.22 -16.06
N GLY A 309 -17.70 6.48 -14.97
CA GLY A 309 -17.32 5.07 -14.86
C GLY A 309 -18.54 4.15 -14.98
N GLU A 310 -18.42 3.06 -15.75
CA GLU A 310 -19.40 1.98 -15.81
C GLU A 310 -18.72 0.65 -15.43
N LEU A 311 -19.49 -0.23 -14.79
CA LEU A 311 -19.08 -1.58 -14.45
C LEU A 311 -19.88 -2.57 -15.28
N HIS A 312 -19.19 -3.53 -15.88
CA HIS A 312 -19.78 -4.60 -16.65
C HIS A 312 -19.26 -5.95 -16.18
N GLU A 313 -20.09 -6.98 -16.27
CA GLU A 313 -19.67 -8.36 -16.02
C GLU A 313 -19.82 -9.20 -17.29
N VAL A 314 -18.85 -10.07 -17.53
CA VAL A 314 -18.87 -11.03 -18.64
C VAL A 314 -18.56 -12.43 -18.14
N THR A 315 -19.32 -13.41 -18.58
CA THR A 315 -19.11 -14.81 -18.23
C THR A 315 -18.37 -15.52 -19.37
N THR A 316 -17.23 -16.14 -19.07
CA THR A 316 -16.48 -16.96 -20.02
C THR A 316 -17.18 -18.28 -20.28
N TYR A 317 -16.82 -18.96 -21.37
CA TYR A 317 -17.37 -20.28 -21.71
C TYR A 317 -17.16 -21.32 -20.59
N ASP A 318 -16.00 -21.28 -19.93
CA ASP A 318 -15.67 -22.17 -18.82
C ASP A 318 -16.24 -21.70 -17.46
N GLY A 319 -16.96 -20.58 -17.44
CA GLY A 319 -17.81 -20.19 -16.31
C GLY A 319 -17.21 -19.18 -15.33
N TYR A 320 -16.06 -18.57 -15.64
CA TYR A 320 -15.55 -17.43 -14.86
C TYR A 320 -16.38 -16.19 -15.14
N ILE A 321 -16.67 -15.39 -14.11
CA ILE A 321 -17.38 -14.12 -14.23
C ILE A 321 -16.33 -13.02 -14.03
N LEU A 322 -16.08 -12.26 -15.08
CA LEU A 322 -15.02 -11.27 -15.19
C LEU A 322 -15.60 -9.86 -15.17
N GLU A 323 -14.98 -8.98 -14.41
CA GLU A 323 -15.37 -7.59 -14.29
C GLU A 323 -14.59 -6.72 -15.29
N LEU A 324 -15.32 -5.89 -16.02
CA LEU A 324 -14.83 -4.88 -16.96
C LEU A 324 -15.18 -3.50 -16.40
N HIS A 325 -14.20 -2.59 -16.34
CA HIS A 325 -14.46 -1.19 -16.03
C HIS A 325 -14.43 -0.39 -17.32
N ARG A 326 -15.34 0.56 -17.48
CA ARG A 326 -15.40 1.41 -18.66
C ARG A 326 -15.38 2.88 -18.26
N ILE A 327 -14.62 3.69 -18.98
CA ILE A 327 -14.60 5.16 -18.82
C ILE A 327 -15.10 5.77 -20.13
N THR A 328 -16.30 6.35 -20.09
CA THR A 328 -16.95 6.90 -21.31
C THR A 328 -16.56 8.35 -21.58
N GLY A 329 -15.95 9.04 -20.62
CA GLY A 329 -15.50 10.43 -20.73
C GLY A 329 -15.70 11.22 -19.44
N ARG A 330 -15.56 12.55 -19.51
CA ARG A 330 -15.83 13.45 -18.37
C ARG A 330 -17.33 13.63 -18.14
N LYS A 331 -17.76 13.72 -16.88
CA LYS A 331 -19.17 13.88 -16.46
C LYS A 331 -19.89 15.04 -17.16
N ASN A 332 -19.20 16.15 -17.37
CA ASN A 332 -19.76 17.37 -17.97
C ASN A 332 -19.53 17.50 -19.49
N SER A 333 -19.10 16.43 -20.18
CA SER A 333 -18.88 16.49 -21.62
C SER A 333 -20.18 16.24 -22.39
N SER A 334 -20.57 17.19 -23.25
CA SER A 334 -21.77 17.17 -24.09
C SER A 334 -21.69 16.23 -25.30
N ASN A 335 -20.59 15.48 -25.45
CA ASN A 335 -20.30 14.61 -26.60
C ASN A 335 -20.79 13.16 -26.42
N SER A 336 -21.91 12.94 -25.73
CA SER A 336 -22.50 11.59 -25.56
C SER A 336 -23.06 10.99 -26.86
N GLN A 337 -23.20 11.79 -27.94
CA GLN A 337 -23.77 11.36 -29.21
C GLN A 337 -22.76 10.87 -30.27
N VAL A 338 -21.45 11.03 -30.05
CA VAL A 338 -20.42 10.57 -31.02
C VAL A 338 -19.95 9.17 -30.66
N GLN A 339 -20.03 8.23 -31.60
CA GLN A 339 -19.45 6.89 -31.44
C GLN A 339 -17.91 6.99 -31.42
N LYS A 340 -17.33 6.87 -30.22
CA LYS A 340 -15.86 6.96 -30.01
C LYS A 340 -15.21 5.61 -30.30
N PRO A 341 -14.04 5.54 -30.95
CA PRO A 341 -13.35 4.27 -31.14
C PRO A 341 -12.90 3.69 -29.79
N ILE A 342 -12.89 2.37 -29.72
CA ILE A 342 -12.68 1.65 -28.47
C ILE A 342 -11.18 1.48 -28.21
N ALA A 343 -10.76 1.80 -26.99
CA ALA A 343 -9.44 1.45 -26.46
C ALA A 343 -9.62 0.45 -25.32
N PHE A 344 -9.27 -0.81 -25.58
CA PHE A 344 -9.31 -1.88 -24.58
C PHE A 344 -7.93 -2.08 -23.97
N VAL A 345 -7.81 -1.89 -22.66
CA VAL A 345 -6.55 -1.91 -21.92
C VAL A 345 -6.50 -3.11 -20.98
N MET A 346 -5.48 -3.95 -21.13
CA MET A 346 -5.25 -5.16 -20.31
C MET A 346 -3.96 -5.06 -19.49
N HIS A 347 -4.11 -5.33 -18.19
CA HIS A 347 -3.03 -5.26 -17.21
C HIS A 347 -2.05 -6.46 -17.26
N GLY A 348 -0.92 -6.32 -16.57
CA GLY A 348 0.10 -7.35 -16.41
C GLY A 348 -0.20 -8.41 -15.34
N LEU A 349 0.76 -9.32 -15.11
CA LEU A 349 0.69 -10.31 -14.04
C LEU A 349 0.58 -9.61 -12.68
N LEU A 350 -0.28 -10.12 -11.79
CA LEU A 350 -0.55 -9.57 -10.45
C LEU A 350 -1.08 -8.12 -10.42
N CYS A 351 -1.54 -7.57 -11.54
CA CYS A 351 -2.15 -6.25 -11.59
C CYS A 351 -3.68 -6.35 -11.77
N SER A 352 -4.33 -5.21 -11.84
CA SER A 352 -5.77 -5.05 -12.15
C SER A 352 -5.98 -3.78 -12.99
N SER A 353 -7.22 -3.51 -13.37
CA SER A 353 -7.64 -2.25 -14.02
C SER A 353 -7.22 -0.99 -13.23
N ALA A 354 -7.10 -1.09 -11.90
CA ALA A 354 -6.67 0.01 -11.03
C ALA A 354 -5.30 0.60 -11.43
N GLY A 355 -4.40 -0.23 -11.97
CA GLY A 355 -3.07 0.20 -12.41
C GLY A 355 -3.09 1.36 -13.42
N TRP A 356 -4.17 1.50 -14.19
CA TRP A 356 -4.35 2.51 -15.23
C TRP A 356 -4.99 3.82 -14.76
N VAL A 357 -5.47 3.87 -13.51
CA VAL A 357 -6.19 5.02 -12.95
C VAL A 357 -5.54 5.60 -11.69
N ILE A 358 -4.73 4.82 -10.95
CA ILE A 358 -4.11 5.24 -9.67
C ILE A 358 -3.29 6.53 -9.81
N ALA A 359 -2.63 6.74 -10.96
CA ALA A 359 -1.79 7.92 -11.20
C ALA A 359 -2.58 9.23 -11.42
N GLY A 360 -3.91 9.18 -11.48
CA GLY A 360 -4.79 10.34 -11.67
C GLY A 360 -4.85 10.85 -13.12
N PRO A 361 -5.66 11.87 -13.43
CA PRO A 361 -6.00 12.26 -14.81
C PRO A 361 -4.85 12.70 -15.70
N GLU A 362 -3.81 13.31 -15.11
CA GLU A 362 -2.66 13.82 -15.87
C GLU A 362 -1.74 12.70 -16.36
N LYS A 363 -1.76 11.54 -15.71
CA LYS A 363 -0.78 10.46 -15.92
C LYS A 363 -1.40 9.07 -16.11
N GLY A 364 -2.64 8.84 -15.71
CA GLY A 364 -3.33 7.57 -15.89
C GLY A 364 -3.73 7.38 -17.35
N LEU A 365 -3.24 6.31 -17.99
CA LEU A 365 -3.50 6.01 -19.40
C LEU A 365 -5.00 6.00 -19.71
N ALA A 366 -5.82 5.49 -18.78
CA ALA A 366 -7.27 5.40 -18.97
C ALA A 366 -7.91 6.80 -19.11
N TYR A 367 -7.48 7.77 -18.30
CA TYR A 367 -7.97 9.15 -18.38
C TYR A 367 -7.44 9.87 -19.61
N ILE A 368 -6.17 9.66 -19.95
CA ILE A 368 -5.54 10.24 -21.13
C ILE A 368 -6.24 9.79 -22.41
N LEU A 369 -6.56 8.49 -22.53
CA LEU A 369 -7.34 7.96 -23.65
C LEU A 369 -8.77 8.53 -23.70
N ALA A 370 -9.44 8.60 -22.54
CA ALA A 370 -10.80 9.15 -22.46
C ALA A 370 -10.83 10.63 -22.90
N ASP A 371 -9.85 11.43 -22.46
CA ASP A 371 -9.70 12.83 -22.84
C ASP A 371 -9.29 13.00 -24.32
N ALA A 372 -8.58 12.03 -24.89
CA ALA A 372 -8.27 11.96 -26.32
C ALA A 372 -9.46 11.48 -27.18
N GLY A 373 -10.64 11.26 -26.59
CA GLY A 373 -11.87 10.93 -27.28
C GLY A 373 -12.03 9.44 -27.63
N TYR A 374 -11.46 8.53 -26.82
CA TYR A 374 -11.70 7.09 -26.92
C TYR A 374 -12.80 6.64 -25.95
N ASP A 375 -13.49 5.55 -26.29
CA ASP A 375 -14.30 4.77 -25.35
C ASP A 375 -13.39 3.74 -24.67
N VAL A 376 -13.07 3.95 -23.39
CA VAL A 376 -12.01 3.20 -22.71
C VAL A 376 -12.59 2.05 -21.93
N TRP A 377 -12.12 0.84 -22.22
CA TRP A 377 -12.49 -0.38 -21.52
C TRP A 377 -11.24 -0.97 -20.83
N LEU A 378 -11.33 -1.29 -19.55
CA LEU A 378 -10.26 -1.82 -18.74
C LEU A 378 -10.63 -3.24 -18.31
N GLY A 379 -9.85 -4.22 -18.75
CA GLY A 379 -10.12 -5.63 -18.44
C GLY A 379 -9.41 -6.11 -17.19
N ASN A 380 -10.09 -6.98 -16.43
CA ASN A 380 -9.51 -7.70 -15.29
C ASN A 380 -9.39 -9.20 -15.61
N ALA A 381 -8.21 -9.78 -15.45
CA ALA A 381 -8.00 -11.21 -15.67
C ALA A 381 -8.67 -12.07 -14.59
N ARG A 382 -9.15 -13.27 -14.95
CA ARG A 382 -9.63 -14.26 -13.97
C ARG A 382 -8.65 -14.43 -12.79
N GLY A 383 -9.19 -14.48 -11.57
CA GLY A 383 -8.42 -14.61 -10.32
C GLY A 383 -7.77 -13.32 -9.81
N SER A 384 -7.75 -12.23 -10.59
CA SER A 384 -7.39 -10.90 -10.06
C SER A 384 -8.49 -10.36 -9.13
N MET A 385 -8.17 -9.33 -8.34
CA MET A 385 -9.00 -8.74 -7.29
C MET A 385 -10.46 -8.52 -7.71
N TYR A 386 -10.69 -8.05 -8.94
CA TYR A 386 -12.01 -7.76 -9.48
C TYR A 386 -12.65 -8.92 -10.26
N SER A 387 -12.01 -10.07 -10.43
CA SER A 387 -12.54 -11.18 -11.24
C SER A 387 -12.37 -12.53 -10.54
N ARG A 388 -12.89 -12.58 -9.31
CA ARG A 388 -12.81 -13.75 -8.41
C ARG A 388 -14.14 -14.53 -8.30
N LYS A 389 -14.94 -14.52 -9.36
CA LYS A 389 -16.26 -15.16 -9.40
C LYS A 389 -16.28 -16.26 -10.45
N HIS A 390 -17.03 -17.32 -10.18
CA HIS A 390 -17.27 -18.43 -11.11
C HIS A 390 -18.67 -18.99 -10.85
N VAL A 391 -19.34 -19.48 -11.89
CA VAL A 391 -20.69 -20.06 -11.81
C VAL A 391 -20.78 -21.34 -10.96
N HIS A 392 -19.67 -22.01 -10.66
CA HIS A 392 -19.63 -23.33 -10.02
C HIS A 392 -18.52 -23.46 -8.97
N TRP A 393 -17.32 -22.93 -9.24
CA TRP A 393 -16.16 -23.15 -8.38
C TRP A 393 -15.93 -22.01 -7.37
N SER A 394 -15.59 -22.37 -6.14
CA SER A 394 -15.21 -21.41 -5.10
C SER A 394 -13.74 -21.04 -5.21
N VAL A 395 -13.41 -19.80 -4.84
CA VAL A 395 -12.02 -19.28 -4.73
C VAL A 395 -11.13 -20.08 -3.78
N ASN A 396 -11.71 -20.89 -2.88
CA ASN A 396 -10.93 -21.77 -2.00
C ASN A 396 -10.58 -23.11 -2.66
N GLY A 397 -11.13 -23.40 -3.84
CA GLY A 397 -11.01 -24.69 -4.52
C GLY A 397 -9.91 -24.70 -5.59
N LYS A 398 -9.17 -25.81 -5.69
CA LYS A 398 -8.15 -26.04 -6.72
C LYS A 398 -8.64 -25.74 -8.15
N LYS A 399 -9.87 -26.17 -8.48
CA LYS A 399 -10.43 -26.01 -9.84
C LYS A 399 -10.59 -24.55 -10.25
N PHE A 400 -10.83 -23.65 -9.31
CA PHE A 400 -10.93 -22.22 -9.56
C PHE A 400 -9.58 -21.60 -9.96
N TRP A 401 -8.46 -22.20 -9.58
CA TRP A 401 -7.13 -21.66 -9.85
C TRP A 401 -6.37 -22.45 -10.93
N ASP A 402 -6.99 -23.44 -11.58
CA ASP A 402 -6.32 -24.28 -12.58
C ASP A 402 -6.25 -23.62 -13.97
N PHE A 403 -5.78 -22.37 -14.03
CA PHE A 403 -5.63 -21.60 -15.25
C PHE A 403 -4.26 -20.90 -15.32
N SER A 404 -3.81 -20.60 -16.52
CA SER A 404 -2.65 -19.77 -16.81
C SER A 404 -3.06 -18.59 -17.70
N TRP A 405 -2.10 -17.77 -18.11
CA TRP A 405 -2.25 -16.79 -19.19
C TRP A 405 -2.67 -17.42 -20.54
N HIS A 406 -2.61 -18.74 -20.71
CA HIS A 406 -3.21 -19.41 -21.86
C HIS A 406 -4.73 -19.23 -21.86
N GLU A 407 -5.42 -19.61 -20.79
CA GLU A 407 -6.88 -19.45 -20.67
C GLU A 407 -7.29 -17.96 -20.62
N ILE A 408 -6.45 -17.08 -20.08
CA ILE A 408 -6.68 -15.63 -20.21
C ILE A 408 -6.71 -15.23 -21.69
N GLY A 409 -5.76 -15.70 -22.50
CA GLY A 409 -5.73 -15.42 -23.94
C GLY A 409 -6.87 -16.08 -24.71
N THR A 410 -7.15 -17.36 -24.46
CA THR A 410 -8.09 -18.15 -25.28
C THR A 410 -9.54 -18.10 -24.82
N LEU A 411 -9.83 -17.65 -23.60
CA LEU A 411 -11.18 -17.62 -23.04
C LEU A 411 -11.57 -16.23 -22.51
N ASP A 412 -10.73 -15.58 -21.70
CA ASP A 412 -11.08 -14.27 -21.15
C ASP A 412 -11.13 -13.18 -22.22
N LEU A 413 -10.07 -13.07 -23.05
CA LEU A 413 -10.01 -12.02 -24.07
C LEU A 413 -11.15 -12.13 -25.09
N PRO A 414 -11.44 -13.32 -25.68
CA PRO A 414 -12.59 -13.49 -26.57
C PRO A 414 -13.91 -13.05 -25.94
N ALA A 415 -14.21 -13.51 -24.71
CA ALA A 415 -15.45 -13.16 -24.04
C ALA A 415 -15.58 -11.65 -23.82
N LYS A 416 -14.51 -10.99 -23.37
CA LYS A 416 -14.47 -9.53 -23.17
C LYS A 416 -14.63 -8.77 -24.48
N ILE A 417 -13.87 -9.12 -25.51
CA ILE A 417 -13.91 -8.44 -26.82
C ILE A 417 -15.31 -8.56 -27.42
N ASP A 418 -15.90 -9.75 -27.40
CA ASP A 418 -17.24 -9.99 -27.94
C ASP A 418 -18.31 -9.20 -27.19
N TYR A 419 -18.21 -9.17 -25.86
CA TYR A 419 -19.08 -8.35 -25.03
C TYR A 419 -18.95 -6.86 -25.38
N ILE A 420 -17.73 -6.33 -25.45
CA ILE A 420 -17.44 -4.92 -25.74
C ILE A 420 -18.00 -4.53 -27.11
N LEU A 421 -17.71 -5.31 -28.16
CA LEU A 421 -18.18 -5.03 -29.51
C LEU A 421 -19.71 -5.11 -29.62
N LYS A 422 -20.32 -6.10 -28.96
CA LYS A 422 -21.79 -6.22 -28.89
C LYS A 422 -22.42 -5.04 -28.16
N ASN A 423 -21.86 -4.63 -27.02
CA ASN A 423 -22.39 -3.55 -26.19
C ASN A 423 -22.25 -2.17 -26.87
N THR A 424 -21.18 -1.97 -27.64
CA THR A 424 -20.89 -0.69 -28.31
C THR A 424 -21.39 -0.61 -29.76
N GLY A 425 -21.77 -1.74 -30.35
CA GLY A 425 -22.14 -1.86 -31.77
C GLY A 425 -20.99 -1.69 -32.75
N GLN A 426 -19.73 -1.64 -32.28
CA GLN A 426 -18.56 -1.51 -33.14
C GLN A 426 -18.07 -2.87 -33.65
N LYS A 427 -17.31 -2.85 -34.75
CA LYS A 427 -16.77 -4.07 -35.37
C LYS A 427 -15.36 -4.43 -34.90
N LYS A 428 -14.58 -3.42 -34.50
CA LYS A 428 -13.18 -3.56 -34.10
C LYS A 428 -12.85 -2.64 -32.92
N LEU A 429 -11.77 -2.97 -32.21
CA LEU A 429 -11.22 -2.16 -31.13
C LEU A 429 -9.69 -2.09 -31.20
N PHE A 430 -9.10 -1.06 -30.58
CA PHE A 430 -7.67 -1.04 -30.31
C PHE A 430 -7.37 -1.83 -29.04
N TYR A 431 -6.35 -2.69 -29.08
CA TYR A 431 -5.87 -3.39 -27.89
C TYR A 431 -4.59 -2.73 -27.38
N LEU A 432 -4.54 -2.44 -26.08
CA LEU A 432 -3.36 -1.97 -25.38
C LEU A 432 -3.06 -2.96 -24.25
N GLY A 433 -1.90 -3.62 -24.30
CA GLY A 433 -1.52 -4.62 -23.30
C GLY A 433 -0.23 -4.23 -22.60
N HIS A 434 -0.14 -4.48 -21.29
CA HIS A 434 1.11 -4.40 -20.55
C HIS A 434 1.54 -5.75 -20.02
N SER A 435 2.83 -6.09 -20.15
CA SER A 435 3.41 -7.30 -19.54
C SER A 435 2.61 -8.56 -19.92
N GLN A 436 2.08 -9.33 -18.96
CA GLN A 436 1.22 -10.50 -19.23
C GLN A 436 -0.02 -10.17 -20.12
N GLY A 437 -0.53 -8.95 -20.09
CA GLY A 437 -1.58 -8.52 -21.01
C GLY A 437 -1.15 -8.63 -22.48
N THR A 438 0.13 -8.37 -22.78
CA THR A 438 0.69 -8.62 -24.12
C THR A 438 0.79 -10.11 -24.42
N THR A 439 1.20 -10.93 -23.44
CA THR A 439 1.30 -12.39 -23.58
C THR A 439 -0.05 -13.00 -23.91
N ALA A 440 -1.11 -12.60 -23.18
CA ALA A 440 -2.46 -13.08 -23.40
C ALA A 440 -2.97 -12.70 -24.81
N PHE A 441 -2.65 -11.49 -25.29
CA PHE A 441 -2.95 -11.08 -26.66
C PHE A 441 -2.23 -11.98 -27.68
N PHE A 442 -0.92 -12.20 -27.52
CA PHE A 442 -0.17 -13.04 -28.46
C PHE A 442 -0.72 -14.47 -28.52
N VAL A 443 -1.13 -15.04 -27.39
CA VAL A 443 -1.82 -16.33 -27.35
C VAL A 443 -3.15 -16.29 -28.09
N MET A 444 -4.01 -15.30 -27.78
CA MET A 444 -5.30 -15.18 -28.44
C MET A 444 -5.13 -15.09 -29.96
N SER A 445 -4.25 -14.22 -30.44
CA SER A 445 -4.06 -13.98 -31.86
C SER A 445 -3.35 -15.12 -32.58
N SER A 446 -2.48 -15.91 -31.91
CA SER A 446 -1.86 -17.08 -32.54
C SER A 446 -2.80 -18.28 -32.62
N GLU A 447 -3.69 -18.44 -31.63
CA GLU A 447 -4.55 -19.63 -31.52
C GLU A 447 -5.97 -19.42 -32.06
N LEU A 448 -6.45 -18.17 -32.16
CA LEU A 448 -7.83 -17.84 -32.53
C LEU A 448 -7.89 -16.88 -33.74
N PRO A 449 -7.71 -17.37 -34.98
CA PRO A 449 -7.70 -16.56 -36.20
C PRO A 449 -8.91 -15.63 -36.35
N TYR A 450 -10.13 -16.09 -36.03
CA TYR A 450 -11.34 -15.27 -36.15
C TYR A 450 -11.44 -14.14 -35.11
N HIS A 451 -10.76 -14.26 -33.97
CA HIS A 451 -10.82 -13.23 -32.93
C HIS A 451 -9.86 -12.08 -33.21
N GLN A 452 -8.76 -12.32 -33.92
CA GLN A 452 -7.83 -11.26 -34.26
C GLN A 452 -8.40 -10.29 -35.32
N GLU A 453 -9.35 -10.72 -36.16
CA GLU A 453 -10.08 -9.84 -37.10
C GLU A 453 -10.88 -8.72 -36.40
N LYS A 454 -11.18 -8.89 -35.10
CA LYS A 454 -11.89 -7.92 -34.25
C LYS A 454 -10.96 -6.85 -33.67
N ILE A 455 -9.67 -6.89 -34.00
CA ILE A 455 -8.66 -5.98 -33.48
C ILE A 455 -8.16 -5.07 -34.61
N GLU A 456 -8.19 -3.77 -34.36
CA GLU A 456 -7.69 -2.76 -35.31
C GLU A 456 -6.16 -2.72 -35.31
N ALA A 457 -5.57 -2.58 -34.11
CA ALA A 457 -4.12 -2.65 -33.90
C ALA A 457 -3.82 -2.97 -32.42
N MET A 458 -2.62 -3.52 -32.19
CA MET A 458 -2.10 -3.84 -30.87
C MET A 458 -0.95 -2.90 -30.48
N PHE A 459 -1.06 -2.28 -29.31
CA PHE A 459 0.01 -1.50 -28.67
C PHE A 459 0.52 -2.27 -27.45
N ALA A 460 1.61 -3.01 -27.64
CA ALA A 460 2.24 -3.81 -26.60
C ALA A 460 3.22 -2.96 -25.79
N MET A 461 2.99 -2.81 -24.49
CA MET A 461 3.86 -2.13 -23.53
C MET A 461 4.60 -3.15 -22.68
N ALA A 462 5.93 -3.06 -22.62
CA ALA A 462 6.78 -4.06 -21.98
C ALA A 462 6.43 -5.50 -22.41
N PRO A 463 6.49 -5.82 -23.72
CA PRO A 463 5.99 -7.08 -24.23
C PRO A 463 6.76 -8.29 -23.70
N VAL A 464 6.04 -9.34 -23.28
CA VAL A 464 6.64 -10.57 -22.73
C VAL A 464 6.15 -11.78 -23.55
N ALA A 465 7.08 -12.39 -24.29
CA ALA A 465 6.87 -13.66 -25.00
C ALA A 465 8.01 -14.65 -24.71
N TYR A 466 9.26 -14.16 -24.74
CA TYR A 466 10.43 -14.93 -24.32
C TYR A 466 10.94 -14.42 -22.97
N CYS A 467 11.28 -15.35 -22.09
CA CYS A 467 11.73 -15.06 -20.72
C CYS A 467 13.18 -15.51 -20.46
N GLY A 468 13.91 -15.89 -21.50
CA GLY A 468 15.26 -16.47 -21.37
C GLY A 468 16.32 -15.48 -20.90
N ARG A 469 16.07 -14.17 -21.00
CA ARG A 469 17.02 -13.11 -20.63
C ARG A 469 16.49 -12.15 -19.57
N ILE A 470 15.56 -12.64 -18.75
CA ILE A 470 15.05 -11.91 -17.57
C ILE A 470 16.21 -11.62 -16.62
N LYS A 471 16.33 -10.35 -16.19
CA LYS A 471 17.37 -9.89 -15.27
C LYS A 471 16.93 -9.90 -13.81
N SER A 472 15.62 -9.95 -13.54
CA SER A 472 15.08 -9.91 -12.17
C SER A 472 15.65 -11.08 -11.34
N PRO A 473 16.43 -10.79 -10.27
CA PRO A 473 17.01 -11.82 -9.42
C PRO A 473 15.95 -12.70 -8.76
N VAL A 474 14.83 -12.09 -8.36
CA VAL A 474 13.68 -12.78 -7.75
C VAL A 474 13.10 -13.81 -8.72
N LEU A 475 12.84 -13.41 -9.98
CA LEU A 475 12.26 -14.32 -10.97
C LEU A 475 13.24 -15.40 -11.42
N GLN A 476 14.55 -15.12 -11.46
CA GLN A 476 15.56 -16.14 -11.75
C GLN A 476 15.62 -17.20 -10.65
N VAL A 477 15.56 -16.80 -9.37
CA VAL A 477 15.50 -17.73 -8.24
C VAL A 477 14.21 -18.53 -8.28
N LEU A 478 13.05 -17.85 -8.38
CA LEU A 478 11.74 -18.50 -8.47
C LEU A 478 11.69 -19.51 -9.61
N ALA A 479 12.25 -19.18 -10.78
CA ALA A 479 12.30 -20.10 -11.90
C ALA A 479 13.04 -21.40 -11.55
N ARG A 480 14.17 -21.33 -10.84
CA ARG A 480 14.95 -22.52 -10.43
C ARG A 480 14.18 -23.41 -9.47
N VAL A 481 13.50 -22.82 -8.48
CA VAL A 481 12.77 -23.55 -7.44
C VAL A 481 11.29 -23.80 -7.76
N ALA A 482 10.81 -23.39 -8.94
CA ALA A 482 9.39 -23.42 -9.30
C ALA A 482 8.72 -24.80 -9.15
N ASP A 483 9.42 -25.89 -9.45
CA ASP A 483 8.85 -27.24 -9.37
C ASP A 483 8.67 -27.70 -7.91
N ALA A 484 9.60 -27.31 -7.05
CA ALA A 484 9.51 -27.55 -5.61
C ALA A 484 8.42 -26.69 -4.97
N ILE A 485 8.31 -25.42 -5.38
CA ILE A 485 7.24 -24.50 -4.95
C ILE A 485 5.89 -25.03 -5.41
N ASP A 486 5.74 -25.43 -6.67
CA ASP A 486 4.48 -25.98 -7.21
C ASP A 486 4.03 -27.21 -6.41
N THR A 487 4.98 -28.12 -6.12
CA THR A 487 4.71 -29.31 -5.31
C THR A 487 4.28 -28.93 -3.90
N LEU A 488 5.01 -28.04 -3.23
CA LEU A 488 4.70 -27.57 -1.88
C LEU A 488 3.32 -26.89 -1.83
N MET A 489 3.07 -25.95 -2.74
CA MET A 489 1.84 -25.16 -2.81
C MET A 489 0.62 -26.04 -3.05
N LYS A 490 0.74 -27.06 -3.93
CA LYS A 490 -0.31 -28.08 -4.13
C LYS A 490 -0.55 -28.93 -2.88
N LEU A 491 0.49 -29.26 -2.12
CA LEU A 491 0.37 -30.06 -0.89
C LEU A 491 -0.34 -29.31 0.24
N ILE A 492 -0.03 -28.02 0.43
CA ILE A 492 -0.65 -27.17 1.45
C ILE A 492 -1.98 -26.55 1.01
N GLY A 493 -2.48 -26.91 -0.18
CA GLY A 493 -3.76 -26.43 -0.71
C GLY A 493 -3.78 -24.95 -1.11
N GLN A 494 -2.60 -24.34 -1.30
CA GLN A 494 -2.46 -22.94 -1.71
C GLN A 494 -2.36 -22.86 -3.24
N TYR A 495 -3.47 -22.52 -3.89
CA TYR A 495 -3.56 -22.44 -5.36
C TYR A 495 -3.54 -20.99 -5.87
N GLU A 496 -3.69 -20.03 -4.97
CA GLU A 496 -3.56 -18.61 -5.22
C GLU A 496 -2.12 -18.14 -4.97
N PHE A 497 -1.62 -17.29 -5.85
CA PHE A 497 -0.43 -16.46 -5.59
C PHE A 497 -0.90 -15.09 -5.08
N ALA A 498 -1.03 -14.97 -3.75
CA ALA A 498 -1.49 -13.77 -3.05
C ALA A 498 -0.34 -13.09 -2.28
N PRO A 499 -0.38 -11.76 -2.09
CA PRO A 499 0.59 -11.03 -1.25
C PRO A 499 0.54 -11.38 0.24
N SER A 500 -0.56 -11.97 0.73
CA SER A 500 -0.85 -12.09 2.17
C SER A 500 -1.25 -13.50 2.62
N GLY A 501 -0.67 -14.54 2.00
CA GLY A 501 -0.82 -15.94 2.44
C GLY A 501 0.43 -16.48 3.13
N GLU A 502 0.32 -17.62 3.82
CA GLU A 502 1.42 -18.29 4.53
C GLU A 502 2.65 -18.53 3.63
N GLY A 503 2.44 -18.89 2.35
CA GLY A 503 3.51 -19.05 1.37
C GLY A 503 4.26 -17.73 1.06
N MET A 504 3.56 -16.60 1.09
CA MET A 504 4.16 -15.29 0.88
C MET A 504 4.90 -14.78 2.12
N GLU A 505 4.43 -15.12 3.32
CA GLU A 505 5.17 -14.90 4.57
C GLU A 505 6.49 -15.69 4.60
N ILE A 506 6.47 -16.95 4.14
CA ILE A 506 7.67 -17.79 4.01
C ILE A 506 8.64 -17.21 2.97
N PHE A 507 8.11 -16.78 1.81
CA PHE A 507 8.92 -16.13 0.78
C PHE A 507 9.54 -14.82 1.27
N GLN A 508 8.78 -13.98 1.98
CA GLN A 508 9.30 -12.76 2.62
C GLN A 508 10.39 -13.10 3.64
N LYS A 509 10.21 -14.12 4.47
CA LYS A 509 11.23 -14.58 5.42
C LYS A 509 12.52 -15.04 4.73
N TRP A 510 12.43 -15.62 3.53
CA TRP A 510 13.60 -16.09 2.76
C TRP A 510 14.31 -14.95 2.01
N VAL A 511 13.58 -14.10 1.31
CA VAL A 511 14.14 -13.04 0.46
C VAL A 511 14.46 -11.79 1.26
N CYS A 512 13.84 -11.59 2.43
CA CYS A 512 14.06 -10.46 3.32
C CYS A 512 14.72 -10.86 4.64
N ALA A 513 15.34 -12.03 4.71
CA ALA A 513 16.14 -12.46 5.86
C ALA A 513 17.26 -11.44 6.15
N GLU A 514 17.64 -11.30 7.43
CA GLU A 514 18.66 -10.32 7.86
C GLU A 514 20.03 -10.53 7.21
N ASP A 515 20.35 -11.76 6.81
CA ASP A 515 21.58 -12.19 6.15
C ASP A 515 21.44 -12.35 4.63
N ALA A 516 20.24 -12.13 4.08
CA ALA A 516 20.03 -12.20 2.65
C ALA A 516 20.67 -10.98 1.96
N ILE A 517 21.39 -11.21 0.85
CA ILE A 517 21.93 -10.14 -0.01
C ILE A 517 20.81 -9.22 -0.51
N THR A 518 19.55 -9.70 -0.52
CA THR A 518 18.35 -8.99 -0.92
C THR A 518 17.72 -8.09 0.16
N GLN A 519 18.25 -8.06 1.40
CA GLN A 519 17.66 -7.34 2.55
C GLN A 519 17.47 -5.81 2.32
N PRO A 520 18.45 -5.04 1.78
CA PRO A 520 18.28 -3.62 1.47
C PRO A 520 17.23 -3.34 0.38
N PHE A 521 16.81 -4.37 -0.34
CA PHE A 521 15.92 -4.28 -1.48
C PHE A 521 14.46 -4.64 -1.13
N CYS A 522 14.22 -5.19 0.06
CA CYS A 522 12.88 -5.54 0.53
C CYS A 522 12.00 -4.35 0.90
N SER A 523 12.58 -3.15 1.03
CA SER A 523 11.81 -1.91 1.20
C SER A 523 11.14 -1.42 -0.10
N ASN A 524 11.39 -2.07 -1.25
CA ASN A 524 10.67 -1.79 -2.49
C ASN A 524 10.58 -3.03 -3.41
N ILE A 525 9.76 -4.01 -2.99
CA ILE A 525 9.54 -5.28 -3.70
C ILE A 525 9.11 -5.10 -5.17
N LEU A 526 8.47 -3.98 -5.51
CA LEU A 526 8.08 -3.62 -6.87
C LEU A 526 9.32 -3.42 -7.77
N PHE A 527 10.37 -2.74 -7.28
CA PHE A 527 11.62 -2.55 -8.05
C PHE A 527 12.44 -3.83 -8.20
N LEU A 528 12.37 -4.76 -7.24
CA LEU A 528 13.04 -6.07 -7.35
C LEU A 528 12.46 -6.96 -8.47
N ILE A 529 11.18 -6.79 -8.75
CA ILE A 529 10.49 -7.50 -9.83
C ILE A 529 10.74 -6.75 -11.15
N ALA A 530 10.52 -5.43 -11.16
CA ALA A 530 10.41 -4.61 -12.37
C ALA A 530 11.71 -3.97 -12.91
N GLY A 531 12.71 -3.77 -12.05
CA GLY A 531 13.86 -2.90 -12.28
C GLY A 531 13.79 -1.58 -11.50
N PHE A 532 14.95 -0.96 -11.26
CA PHE A 532 15.07 0.26 -10.45
C PHE A 532 14.92 1.55 -11.26
N ASP A 533 13.93 2.37 -10.94
CA ASP A 533 13.85 3.80 -11.33
C ASP A 533 13.14 4.61 -10.23
N SER A 534 13.86 4.90 -9.14
CA SER A 534 13.24 5.61 -8.01
C SER A 534 12.90 7.08 -8.29
N GLU A 535 13.51 7.65 -9.34
CA GLU A 535 13.31 9.06 -9.73
C GLU A 535 12.01 9.22 -10.53
N GLN A 536 11.69 8.25 -11.39
CA GLN A 536 10.44 8.26 -12.14
C GLN A 536 9.23 7.83 -11.32
N PHE A 537 9.37 7.19 -10.16
CA PHE A 537 8.21 6.79 -9.37
C PHE A 537 7.76 7.87 -8.36
N ASN A 538 6.49 8.30 -8.44
CA ASN A 538 5.91 9.15 -7.41
C ASN A 538 5.67 8.36 -6.11
N LYS A 539 6.57 8.52 -5.13
CA LYS A 539 6.53 7.86 -3.82
C LYS A 539 5.22 8.09 -3.05
N THR A 540 4.49 9.19 -3.29
CA THR A 540 3.19 9.42 -2.63
C THR A 540 2.09 8.50 -3.15
N LEU A 541 2.26 7.90 -4.34
CA LEU A 541 1.33 6.90 -4.88
C LEU A 541 1.55 5.51 -4.26
N LEU A 542 2.69 5.27 -3.60
CA LEU A 542 3.07 3.94 -3.10
C LEU A 542 1.99 3.28 -2.22
N PRO A 543 1.36 3.98 -1.25
CA PRO A 543 0.31 3.37 -0.44
C PRO A 543 -0.90 2.94 -1.27
N ILE A 544 -1.27 3.75 -2.26
CA ILE A 544 -2.41 3.46 -3.15
C ILE A 544 -2.05 2.26 -4.04
N VAL A 545 -0.85 2.26 -4.63
CA VAL A 545 -0.35 1.14 -5.45
C VAL A 545 -0.34 -0.16 -4.65
N LEU A 546 0.21 -0.17 -3.44
CA LEU A 546 0.28 -1.36 -2.59
C LEU A 546 -1.10 -1.85 -2.11
N GLY A 547 -2.12 -0.98 -2.11
CA GLY A 547 -3.48 -1.40 -1.79
C GLY A 547 -4.23 -2.08 -2.92
N HIS A 548 -3.85 -1.81 -4.16
CA HIS A 548 -4.46 -2.43 -5.33
C HIS A 548 -3.60 -3.53 -5.96
N ILE A 549 -2.29 -3.53 -5.68
CA ILE A 549 -1.31 -4.38 -6.33
C ILE A 549 -0.35 -4.96 -5.27
N PRO A 550 -0.16 -6.29 -5.24
CA PRO A 550 -0.61 -7.24 -6.23
C PRO A 550 -2.09 -7.63 -6.07
N ALA A 551 -2.80 -7.73 -7.20
CA ALA A 551 -4.24 -8.01 -7.26
C ALA A 551 -4.57 -9.52 -7.25
N GLY A 552 -3.57 -10.40 -7.16
CA GLY A 552 -3.76 -11.85 -7.19
C GLY A 552 -3.59 -12.48 -8.58
N ALA A 553 -3.17 -13.74 -8.59
CA ALA A 553 -2.99 -14.58 -9.77
C ALA A 553 -3.04 -16.07 -9.36
N SER A 554 -3.22 -16.98 -10.32
CA SER A 554 -3.00 -18.41 -10.10
C SER A 554 -1.50 -18.71 -9.96
N THR A 555 -1.14 -19.64 -9.06
CA THR A 555 0.21 -20.20 -8.99
C THR A 555 0.65 -20.80 -10.34
N LYS A 556 -0.29 -21.38 -11.10
CA LYS A 556 -0.04 -21.96 -12.42
C LYS A 556 0.45 -20.92 -13.43
N GLN A 557 0.03 -19.65 -13.36
CA GLN A 557 0.58 -18.58 -14.19
C GLN A 557 2.08 -18.35 -13.92
N VAL A 558 2.46 -18.29 -12.64
CA VAL A 558 3.84 -18.06 -12.21
C VAL A 558 4.72 -19.24 -12.66
N ILE A 559 4.23 -20.47 -12.47
CA ILE A 559 4.92 -21.69 -12.90
C ILE A 559 5.06 -21.71 -14.42
N HIS A 560 4.03 -21.32 -15.17
CA HIS A 560 4.12 -21.28 -16.62
C HIS A 560 5.22 -20.31 -17.10
N PHE A 561 5.32 -19.11 -16.51
CA PHE A 561 6.44 -18.20 -16.80
C PHE A 561 7.80 -18.80 -16.41
N ALA A 562 7.89 -19.49 -15.27
CA ALA A 562 9.10 -20.20 -14.87
C ALA A 562 9.49 -21.29 -15.88
N GLN A 563 8.53 -22.01 -16.46
CA GLN A 563 8.78 -22.97 -17.53
C GLN A 563 9.34 -22.28 -18.78
N LEU A 564 8.89 -21.06 -19.12
CA LEU A 564 9.46 -20.30 -20.23
C LEU A 564 10.90 -19.87 -19.93
N VAL A 565 11.20 -19.43 -18.71
CA VAL A 565 12.58 -19.12 -18.27
C VAL A 565 13.49 -20.35 -18.42
N LYS A 566 13.01 -21.52 -17.97
CA LYS A 566 13.71 -22.80 -18.04
C LYS A 566 13.80 -23.41 -19.44
N SER A 567 12.97 -22.97 -20.39
CA SER A 567 12.90 -23.56 -21.73
C SER A 567 14.13 -23.28 -22.60
N GLY A 568 14.95 -22.30 -22.20
CA GLY A 568 16.24 -22.01 -22.82
C GLY A 568 17.42 -22.56 -22.01
N SER A 569 18.55 -22.78 -22.67
CA SER A 569 19.82 -23.15 -22.04
C SER A 569 20.92 -22.18 -22.51
N PHE A 570 22.16 -22.40 -22.06
CA PHE A 570 23.32 -21.67 -22.62
C PHE A 570 23.45 -21.84 -24.14
N LEU A 571 22.93 -22.93 -24.72
CA LEU A 571 23.04 -23.29 -26.14
C LEU A 571 21.72 -23.19 -26.91
N THR A 572 20.58 -23.04 -26.24
CA THR A 572 19.24 -23.04 -26.88
C THR A 572 18.41 -21.83 -26.46
N SER A 573 17.83 -21.15 -27.45
CA SER A 573 16.91 -20.04 -27.21
C SER A 573 15.63 -20.54 -26.53
N GLY A 574 15.13 -19.81 -25.54
CA GLY A 574 13.86 -20.13 -24.87
C GLY A 574 12.68 -20.16 -25.84
N LYS A 575 11.63 -20.92 -25.52
CA LYS A 575 10.44 -21.11 -26.36
C LYS A 575 9.24 -20.39 -25.75
N PHE A 576 8.41 -19.78 -26.58
CA PHE A 576 7.07 -19.30 -26.20
C PHE A 576 6.05 -20.40 -26.51
N ARG A 577 5.55 -21.10 -25.49
CA ARG A 577 4.82 -22.37 -25.65
C ARG A 577 3.76 -22.57 -24.58
N GLN A 578 2.84 -23.51 -24.79
CA GLN A 578 1.82 -23.88 -23.81
C GLN A 578 2.41 -24.53 -22.54
N TYR A 579 1.57 -24.67 -21.51
CA TYR A 579 1.98 -25.16 -20.19
C TYR A 579 2.50 -26.60 -20.27
N ASP A 580 3.64 -26.86 -19.64
CA ASP A 580 4.22 -28.20 -19.56
C ASP A 580 3.60 -28.96 -18.37
N TYR A 581 2.73 -29.95 -18.65
CA TYR A 581 2.13 -30.79 -17.63
C TYR A 581 2.97 -32.03 -17.29
N GLY A 582 4.17 -32.16 -17.87
CA GLY A 582 4.98 -33.38 -17.81
C GLY A 582 4.60 -34.40 -18.89
N TRP A 583 5.51 -35.33 -19.20
CA TRP A 583 5.44 -36.17 -20.41
C TRP A 583 4.11 -36.90 -20.62
N ILE A 584 3.61 -37.57 -19.58
CA ILE A 584 2.38 -38.36 -19.67
C ILE A 584 1.17 -37.44 -19.87
N SER A 585 1.05 -36.39 -19.05
CA SER A 585 -0.07 -35.46 -19.15
C SER A 585 -0.03 -34.62 -20.43
N ASN A 586 1.16 -34.29 -20.95
CA ASN A 586 1.31 -33.67 -22.25
C ASN A 586 0.83 -34.61 -23.37
N LYS A 587 1.19 -35.90 -23.32
CA LYS A 587 0.75 -36.86 -24.34
C LYS A 587 -0.78 -36.98 -24.36
N ILE A 588 -1.42 -36.94 -23.19
CA ILE A 588 -2.89 -36.98 -23.06
C ILE A 588 -3.53 -35.67 -23.56
N ARG A 589 -2.99 -34.51 -23.19
CA ARG A 589 -3.59 -33.20 -23.49
C ARG A 589 -3.30 -32.68 -24.89
N TYR A 590 -2.08 -32.93 -25.39
CA TYR A 590 -1.54 -32.34 -26.61
C TYR A 590 -1.27 -33.36 -27.71
N GLY A 591 -1.39 -34.67 -27.42
CA GLY A 591 -0.95 -35.72 -28.34
C GLY A 591 0.57 -35.81 -28.52
N SER A 592 1.35 -34.97 -27.82
CA SER A 592 2.81 -34.87 -27.90
C SER A 592 3.44 -34.90 -26.50
N PHE A 593 4.67 -35.40 -26.36
CA PHE A 593 5.38 -35.43 -25.08
C PHE A 593 5.86 -34.06 -24.61
N THR A 594 5.94 -33.09 -25.53
CA THR A 594 6.29 -31.70 -25.24
C THR A 594 5.13 -30.78 -25.58
N PRO A 595 4.91 -29.70 -24.83
CA PRO A 595 3.84 -28.74 -25.14
C PRO A 595 4.08 -28.03 -26.48
N PRO A 596 3.02 -27.71 -27.24
CA PRO A 596 3.11 -27.00 -28.50
C PRO A 596 3.58 -25.56 -28.32
N VAL A 597 4.29 -25.05 -29.33
CA VAL A 597 4.80 -23.67 -29.41
C VAL A 597 3.72 -22.78 -30.00
N TYR A 598 3.56 -21.56 -29.48
CA TYR A 598 2.67 -20.57 -30.09
C TYR A 598 3.35 -20.00 -31.34
N ASP A 599 2.72 -20.16 -32.50
CA ASP A 599 3.26 -19.64 -33.75
C ASP A 599 2.89 -18.17 -33.93
N LEU A 600 3.83 -17.28 -33.61
CA LEU A 600 3.65 -15.83 -33.72
C LEU A 600 3.53 -15.36 -35.17
N LYS A 601 3.87 -16.20 -36.17
CA LYS A 601 3.63 -15.88 -37.58
C LYS A 601 2.16 -15.87 -37.95
N ASN A 602 1.30 -16.52 -37.16
CA ASN A 602 -0.14 -16.49 -37.34
C ASN A 602 -0.79 -15.15 -36.94
N ILE A 603 -0.04 -14.23 -36.33
CA ILE A 603 -0.56 -12.93 -35.91
C ILE A 603 -0.55 -11.96 -37.09
N GLU A 604 -1.73 -11.71 -37.64
CA GLU A 604 -1.98 -10.81 -38.78
C GLU A 604 -2.32 -9.38 -38.34
N VAL A 605 -2.65 -9.17 -37.07
CA VAL A 605 -2.96 -7.84 -36.52
C VAL A 605 -1.70 -6.95 -36.54
N PRO A 606 -1.80 -5.68 -36.94
CA PRO A 606 -0.70 -4.72 -36.82
C PRO A 606 -0.23 -4.57 -35.35
N VAL A 607 1.01 -4.97 -35.06
CA VAL A 607 1.58 -4.89 -33.70
C VAL A 607 2.66 -3.81 -33.58
N TYR A 608 2.52 -2.94 -32.59
CA TYR A 608 3.55 -2.01 -32.14
C TYR A 608 4.14 -2.46 -30.79
N LEU A 609 5.47 -2.58 -30.71
CA LEU A 609 6.19 -2.97 -29.49
C LEU A 609 6.81 -1.74 -28.80
N HIS A 610 6.44 -1.45 -27.57
CA HIS A 610 7.00 -0.38 -26.74
C HIS A 610 7.79 -1.00 -25.59
N TYR A 611 9.08 -0.68 -25.51
CA TYR A 611 10.01 -1.36 -24.59
C TYR A 611 11.08 -0.40 -24.08
N SER A 612 11.84 -0.78 -23.05
CA SER A 612 12.87 0.07 -22.45
C SER A 612 14.16 -0.69 -22.15
N SER A 613 15.23 0.07 -21.88
CA SER A 613 16.57 -0.48 -21.66
C SER A 613 16.76 -1.19 -20.31
N ASN A 614 16.08 -0.67 -19.28
CA ASN A 614 16.21 -1.10 -17.89
C ASN A 614 15.01 -1.95 -17.43
N ASP A 615 14.17 -2.41 -18.35
CA ASP A 615 13.15 -3.40 -18.05
C ASP A 615 13.81 -4.76 -17.72
N TRP A 616 13.55 -5.27 -16.52
CA TRP A 616 14.12 -6.53 -16.05
C TRP A 616 13.34 -7.76 -16.52
N LEU A 617 12.11 -7.60 -17.00
CA LEU A 617 11.26 -8.67 -17.53
C LEU A 617 11.22 -8.67 -19.06
N SER A 618 11.03 -7.51 -19.70
CA SER A 618 10.96 -7.35 -21.16
C SER A 618 12.33 -6.96 -21.71
N ASN A 619 13.25 -7.93 -21.80
CA ASN A 619 14.62 -7.68 -22.27
C ASN A 619 14.63 -7.21 -23.73
N VAL A 620 15.42 -6.16 -24.02
CA VAL A 620 15.61 -5.60 -25.38
C VAL A 620 15.81 -6.68 -26.45
N LYS A 621 16.68 -7.67 -26.20
CA LYS A 621 16.99 -8.69 -27.21
C LYS A 621 15.86 -9.71 -27.38
N ASP A 622 15.07 -9.94 -26.34
CA ASP A 622 13.87 -10.80 -26.42
C ASP A 622 12.76 -10.07 -27.18
N VAL A 623 12.64 -8.75 -27.02
CA VAL A 623 11.75 -7.90 -27.83
C VAL A 623 12.18 -7.85 -29.30
N ASP A 624 13.49 -7.74 -29.56
CA ASP A 624 14.01 -7.77 -30.94
C ASP A 624 13.68 -9.10 -31.63
N ARG A 625 13.82 -10.22 -30.91
CA ARG A 625 13.42 -11.54 -31.40
C ARG A 625 11.91 -11.62 -31.66
N LEU A 626 11.10 -11.17 -30.70
CA LEU A 626 9.64 -11.10 -30.86
C LEU A 626 9.26 -10.34 -32.12
N TYR A 627 9.86 -9.17 -32.35
CA TYR A 627 9.61 -8.37 -33.55
C TYR A 627 9.88 -9.15 -34.85
N THR A 628 10.95 -9.95 -34.89
CA THR A 628 11.28 -10.77 -36.08
C THR A 628 10.38 -11.98 -36.29
N GLU A 629 9.84 -12.56 -35.21
CA GLU A 629 8.99 -13.75 -35.27
C GLU A 629 7.51 -13.43 -35.49
N LEU A 630 7.06 -12.18 -35.23
CA LEU A 630 5.69 -11.75 -35.53
C LEU A 630 5.34 -11.87 -37.02
N GLY A 631 4.06 -12.16 -37.29
CA GLY A 631 3.47 -12.18 -38.64
C GLY A 631 3.31 -10.78 -39.25
N ASN A 632 2.77 -9.83 -38.49
CA ASN A 632 2.59 -8.44 -38.92
C ASN A 632 3.22 -7.41 -37.95
N PRO A 633 4.57 -7.35 -37.86
CA PRO A 633 5.27 -6.38 -37.02
C PRO A 633 5.24 -4.98 -37.65
N PHE A 634 4.40 -4.09 -37.12
CA PHE A 634 4.19 -2.76 -37.72
C PHE A 634 5.20 -1.72 -37.25
N GLY A 635 5.67 -1.82 -36.00
CA GLY A 635 6.71 -0.92 -35.49
C GLY A 635 7.21 -1.27 -34.10
N LYS A 636 8.35 -0.69 -33.71
CA LYS A 636 8.86 -0.78 -32.34
C LYS A 636 9.41 0.57 -31.87
N PHE A 637 9.17 0.89 -30.61
CA PHE A 637 9.58 2.13 -29.97
C PHE A 637 10.30 1.81 -28.66
N ARG A 638 11.58 2.18 -28.59
CA ARG A 638 12.35 2.11 -27.36
C ARG A 638 12.20 3.43 -26.62
N VAL A 639 11.66 3.41 -25.40
CA VAL A 639 11.46 4.61 -24.58
C VAL A 639 12.82 5.30 -24.38
N PRO A 640 12.96 6.60 -24.70
CA PRO A 640 14.23 7.31 -24.68
C PRO A 640 14.64 7.74 -23.26
N HIS A 641 14.57 6.83 -22.29
CA HIS A 641 14.97 7.05 -20.92
C HIS A 641 15.69 5.80 -20.39
N ASN A 642 16.96 5.94 -20.02
CA ASN A 642 17.83 4.79 -19.74
C ASN A 642 17.38 3.98 -18.53
N SER A 643 16.84 4.64 -17.50
CA SER A 643 16.41 3.99 -16.25
C SER A 643 14.98 3.45 -16.30
N PHE A 644 14.21 3.78 -17.36
CA PHE A 644 12.79 3.41 -17.45
C PHE A 644 12.61 1.89 -17.35
N ASN A 645 11.92 1.44 -16.31
CA ASN A 645 11.75 0.05 -15.91
C ASN A 645 10.37 -0.52 -16.31
N HIS A 646 10.05 -1.73 -15.86
CA HIS A 646 8.82 -2.42 -16.25
C HIS A 646 7.52 -1.78 -15.75
N LEU A 647 7.54 -1.10 -14.59
CA LEU A 647 6.36 -0.46 -13.98
C LEU A 647 6.20 1.01 -14.42
N ASP A 648 7.27 1.61 -14.93
CA ASP A 648 7.24 2.99 -15.45
C ASP A 648 6.27 3.15 -16.62
N PHE A 649 5.97 2.06 -17.35
CA PHE A 649 4.90 2.01 -18.35
C PHE A 649 3.51 2.34 -17.80
N MET A 650 3.31 2.32 -16.48
CA MET A 650 2.07 2.71 -15.80
C MET A 650 2.26 3.96 -14.94
N TRP A 651 3.37 4.08 -14.21
CA TRP A 651 3.50 5.03 -13.09
C TRP A 651 4.70 5.98 -13.14
N ALA A 652 5.44 6.01 -14.25
CA ALA A 652 6.50 7.01 -14.37
C ALA A 652 5.94 8.43 -14.30
N ASN A 653 6.70 9.32 -13.68
CA ASN A 653 6.35 10.72 -13.50
C ASN A 653 6.13 11.41 -14.84
N ASP A 654 6.97 11.06 -15.82
CA ASP A 654 6.96 11.61 -17.17
C ASP A 654 6.39 10.61 -18.21
N VAL A 655 5.61 9.61 -17.77
CA VAL A 655 5.09 8.54 -18.65
C VAL A 655 4.31 9.08 -19.86
N LYS A 656 3.60 10.20 -19.69
CA LYS A 656 2.81 10.80 -20.75
C LYS A 656 3.69 11.25 -21.92
N THR A 657 4.73 12.03 -21.62
CA THR A 657 5.64 12.59 -22.64
C THR A 657 6.60 11.54 -23.19
N LEU A 658 7.06 10.62 -22.34
CA LEU A 658 7.99 9.57 -22.73
C LEU A 658 7.34 8.45 -23.56
N LEU A 659 6.04 8.19 -23.39
CA LEU A 659 5.37 7.03 -23.98
C LEU A 659 3.96 7.33 -24.53
N TYR A 660 3.04 7.82 -23.71
CA TYR A 660 1.62 7.82 -24.10
C TYR A 660 1.30 8.76 -25.26
N ASP A 661 1.96 9.91 -25.37
CA ASP A 661 1.80 10.82 -26.51
C ASP A 661 2.21 10.14 -27.83
N LYS A 662 3.22 9.27 -27.79
CA LYS A 662 3.62 8.47 -28.95
C LYS A 662 2.57 7.41 -29.31
N ILE A 663 2.02 6.71 -28.31
CA ILE A 663 0.96 5.73 -28.52
C ILE A 663 -0.26 6.39 -29.17
N LEU A 664 -0.74 7.52 -28.61
CA LEU A 664 -1.86 8.27 -29.16
C LEU A 664 -1.62 8.69 -30.61
N SER A 665 -0.43 9.24 -30.91
CA SER A 665 -0.05 9.60 -32.28
C SER A 665 -0.14 8.40 -33.23
N LEU A 666 0.35 7.23 -32.82
CA LEU A 666 0.29 6.02 -33.64
C LEU A 666 -1.15 5.51 -33.82
N MET A 667 -1.97 5.54 -32.77
CA MET A 667 -3.39 5.16 -32.85
C MET A 667 -4.18 6.06 -33.82
N THR A 668 -3.87 7.36 -33.89
CA THR A 668 -4.56 8.27 -34.83
C THR A 668 -4.29 7.96 -36.30
N ASN A 669 -3.19 7.27 -36.64
CA ASN A 669 -2.89 6.88 -38.03
C ASN A 669 -3.87 5.85 -38.60
N PHE A 670 -4.55 5.08 -37.74
CA PHE A 670 -5.59 4.12 -38.15
C PHE A 670 -6.97 4.76 -38.32
N ARG A 671 -7.13 6.05 -37.98
CA ARG A 671 -8.41 6.78 -38.10
C ARG A 671 -8.60 7.48 -39.45
N LYS A 672 -7.83 7.13 -40.48
CA LYS A 672 -7.89 7.76 -41.81
C LYS A 672 -8.99 7.18 -42.69
#